data_AF-A0A090QLM1-F1
#
_entry.id   AF-A0A090QLM1-F1
#
_cell.length_a   1.000
_cell.length_b   1.000
_cell.length_c   1.000
_cell.angle_alpha   90.00
_cell.angle_beta   90.00
_cell.angle_gamma   90.00
#
_symmetry.space_group_name_H-M   'P 1'
#
loop_
_entity.id
_entity.type
_entity.pdbx_description
1 polymer ?
#
loop_
_entity_poly.entity_id
_entity_poly.type
_entity_poly.pdbx_seq_one_letter_code
_entity_poly.pdbx_strand_id
1 'polypeptide(L)'
;MEDVFSFIENNALYNQIKNLDRLQEIKNAGSFLELYKESDNNLITVSIEGKNEVVISLISSDLPKYRDTTSTFNYNETKYYQSKTDSTDFYFLNHKGLHLASSSKLIIESQIRRELDDYVFNDEFKSLYEKTSGNSVSLYVKASDRNWLKEFIYGRNINDKGNYAHWYQVEPENNDLAIQFSGILTYSDSTSMRHALYDGLTARTNHIAEILPLNFTNVETTTYKNHQEIISNLSRQKSINHEVTATVKNILDNCYELSKISWDKEHVVAFGLEPYETFFLNLDSLSTAKFEYRNTTIYELREPINTSSLSPILPQKNYSYITVLGSHFILSEKATTPEQIIAAITNKSTLADQIWWQDLNSSINSSSSYTSISSIEFYKQNSTLSKNDSKILKQLSSKTYPFIISQYVHENEYAHYNFHIPVVNDDLNSGSVQQSMTYKSGSSIIAGPFLFPNHLTKGYDVAFQDAELKLHLVSDKGKRHWSKQLKGKILGEIQVVDGYKNGRKQLVFTTEKAIYYLDRNGKDVNKYPLEFKNGIDQPVSVFDYDNSRNYRFVVTQGSRLFMYDINGNAVKGFNYQPDGEILTSPQHIRVNNKDFIAFAKAENKIALISRTGKTRTKVTVPIALKDKLKQLKNKLVGLDQDGKFFSINPLNGEVAFENFNKYGNSFDSSKSQRVSYNDNNLFINKNKVEIPYGSYEHISIYENKNKSFISLVDNAENKVYIFSQKGDLLNGFPVYGNTTASVKTAGKWHYLVTLDGDDILLYKW
;
A
#
# COMPACT_ATOMS: atom_id res chain seq x y z
N MET A 1 36.98 -9.52 -14.00
CA MET A 1 36.49 -8.13 -14.15
C MET A 1 35.30 -8.04 -15.07
N GLU A 2 35.31 -8.67 -16.24
CA GLU A 2 34.15 -8.73 -17.13
C GLU A 2 32.90 -9.27 -16.42
N ASP A 3 33.04 -10.29 -15.56
CA ASP A 3 31.91 -10.81 -14.76
C ASP A 3 31.33 -9.80 -13.77
N VAL A 4 32.18 -8.99 -13.12
CA VAL A 4 31.77 -7.94 -12.19
C VAL A 4 31.04 -6.81 -12.94
N PHE A 5 31.62 -6.36 -14.05
CA PHE A 5 31.00 -5.32 -14.88
C PHE A 5 29.71 -5.82 -15.52
N SER A 6 29.67 -7.06 -16.01
CA SER A 6 28.47 -7.70 -16.55
C SER A 6 27.35 -7.82 -15.50
N PHE A 7 27.67 -8.25 -14.27
CA PHE A 7 26.70 -8.33 -13.18
C PHE A 7 26.12 -6.95 -12.82
N ILE A 8 26.97 -5.92 -12.77
CA ILE A 8 26.57 -4.56 -12.39
C ILE A 8 25.82 -3.85 -13.52
N GLU A 9 26.33 -3.87 -14.76
CA GLU A 9 25.81 -3.07 -15.88
C GLU A 9 24.50 -3.61 -16.45
N ASN A 10 24.28 -4.92 -16.42
CA ASN A 10 23.03 -5.54 -16.83
C ASN A 10 21.91 -5.42 -15.79
N ASN A 11 22.23 -4.88 -14.61
CA ASN A 11 21.27 -4.74 -13.51
C ASN A 11 20.36 -3.51 -13.68
N ALA A 12 19.04 -3.72 -13.68
CA ALA A 12 18.05 -2.65 -13.83
C ALA A 12 18.06 -1.63 -12.68
N LEU A 13 18.40 -2.04 -11.45
CA LEU A 13 18.55 -1.14 -10.31
C LEU A 13 19.78 -0.26 -10.50
N TYR A 14 20.92 -0.86 -10.86
CA TYR A 14 22.16 -0.11 -11.13
C TYR A 14 21.92 0.97 -12.18
N ASN A 15 21.20 0.66 -13.26
CA ASN A 15 20.88 1.65 -14.29
C ASN A 15 20.06 2.85 -13.78
N GLN A 16 19.28 2.69 -12.71
CA GLN A 16 18.55 3.79 -12.07
C GLN A 16 19.43 4.62 -11.13
N ILE A 17 20.47 4.02 -10.53
CA ILE A 17 21.33 4.67 -9.53
C ILE A 17 22.73 5.02 -10.02
N LYS A 18 23.17 4.58 -11.20
CA LYS A 18 24.57 4.72 -11.68
C LYS A 18 25.10 6.16 -11.68
N ASN A 19 24.21 7.15 -11.80
CA ASN A 19 24.55 8.56 -11.81
C ASN A 19 24.66 9.19 -10.41
N LEU A 20 24.57 8.41 -9.34
CA LEU A 20 24.86 8.87 -7.98
C LEU A 20 26.32 9.32 -7.90
N ASP A 21 26.56 10.41 -7.19
CA ASP A 21 27.87 11.06 -7.13
C ASP A 21 28.98 10.07 -6.71
N ARG A 22 28.75 9.27 -5.63
CA ARG A 22 29.69 8.22 -5.18
C ARG A 22 29.94 7.12 -6.22
N LEU A 23 28.92 6.71 -6.98
CA LEU A 23 29.11 5.67 -8.01
C LEU A 23 29.91 6.21 -9.21
N GLN A 24 29.74 7.49 -9.54
CA GLN A 24 30.56 8.17 -10.54
C GLN A 24 32.01 8.34 -10.07
N GLU A 25 32.23 8.67 -8.79
CA GLU A 25 33.57 8.72 -8.19
C GLU A 25 34.29 7.36 -8.34
N ILE A 26 33.64 6.26 -7.97
CA ILE A 26 34.18 4.90 -8.12
C ILE A 26 34.47 4.58 -9.58
N LYS A 27 33.53 4.87 -10.49
CA LYS A 27 33.70 4.60 -11.93
C LYS A 27 34.90 5.34 -12.49
N ASN A 28 35.03 6.63 -12.18
CA ASN A 28 36.12 7.47 -12.68
C ASN A 28 37.47 6.98 -12.14
N ALA A 29 37.58 6.80 -10.82
CA ALA A 29 38.80 6.33 -10.17
C ALA A 29 39.20 4.91 -10.62
N GLY A 30 38.23 4.06 -10.96
CA GLY A 30 38.46 2.69 -11.41
C GLY A 30 38.67 2.53 -12.91
N SER A 31 38.57 3.60 -13.71
CA SER A 31 38.66 3.54 -15.17
C SER A 31 39.93 2.85 -15.69
N PHE A 32 41.05 2.97 -14.97
CA PHE A 32 42.32 2.33 -15.35
C PHE A 32 42.29 0.81 -15.29
N LEU A 33 41.33 0.23 -14.56
CA LEU A 33 41.17 -1.21 -14.43
C LEU A 33 40.85 -1.88 -15.78
N GLU A 34 40.20 -1.19 -16.71
CA GLU A 34 39.92 -1.71 -18.06
C GLU A 34 41.18 -2.10 -18.84
N LEU A 35 42.34 -1.56 -18.44
CA LEU A 35 43.64 -1.88 -19.02
C LEU A 35 44.24 -3.21 -18.51
N TYR A 36 43.63 -3.88 -17.52
CA TYR A 36 44.15 -5.06 -16.80
C TYR A 36 43.39 -6.37 -17.11
N LYS A 37 43.09 -6.65 -18.38
CA LYS A 37 42.19 -7.74 -18.77
C LYS A 37 42.70 -9.19 -18.56
N GLU A 38 43.98 -9.41 -18.27
CA GLU A 38 44.62 -10.74 -18.38
C GLU A 38 45.39 -11.25 -17.14
N SER A 39 45.15 -10.72 -15.94
CA SER A 39 45.80 -11.25 -14.72
C SER A 39 44.97 -12.28 -13.97
N ASP A 40 45.61 -13.41 -13.64
CA ASP A 40 45.11 -14.37 -12.67
C ASP A 40 45.25 -13.80 -11.25
N ASN A 41 44.16 -13.85 -10.48
CA ASN A 41 44.01 -13.39 -9.08
C ASN A 41 44.32 -11.89 -8.86
N ASN A 42 43.27 -11.08 -9.00
CA ASN A 42 43.32 -9.64 -8.74
C ASN A 42 42.61 -9.30 -7.43
N LEU A 43 43.26 -8.48 -6.61
CA LEU A 43 42.59 -7.80 -5.51
C LEU A 43 42.39 -6.33 -5.87
N ILE A 44 41.12 -5.94 -5.97
CA ILE A 44 40.72 -4.55 -6.20
C ILE A 44 40.22 -3.99 -4.88
N THR A 45 40.77 -2.86 -4.47
CA THR A 45 40.40 -2.19 -3.22
C THR A 45 39.76 -0.85 -3.53
N VAL A 46 38.69 -0.54 -2.78
CA VAL A 46 38.06 0.77 -2.73
C VAL A 46 38.40 1.36 -1.38
N SER A 47 39.11 2.48 -1.37
CA SER A 47 39.50 3.19 -0.16
C SER A 47 39.16 4.67 -0.25
N ILE A 48 39.19 5.36 0.89
CA ILE A 48 38.93 6.80 0.96
C ILE A 48 40.20 7.52 1.39
N GLU A 49 40.61 8.50 0.58
CA GLU A 49 41.76 9.37 0.83
C GLU A 49 41.32 10.76 1.31
N GLY A 50 42.11 11.31 2.23
CA GLY A 50 41.91 12.66 2.74
C GLY A 50 40.54 12.86 3.39
N LYS A 51 39.76 13.82 2.88
CA LYS A 51 38.45 14.15 3.46
C LYS A 51 37.34 13.20 3.00
N ASN A 52 37.34 12.72 1.75
CA ASN A 52 36.29 11.85 1.20
C ASN A 52 36.57 11.41 -0.26
N GLU A 53 37.82 11.41 -0.72
CA GLU A 53 38.15 11.12 -2.12
C GLU A 53 38.21 9.60 -2.35
N VAL A 54 37.50 9.09 -3.35
CA VAL A 54 37.52 7.66 -3.68
C VAL A 54 38.82 7.32 -4.38
N VAL A 55 39.52 6.32 -3.85
CA VAL A 55 40.74 5.77 -4.43
C VAL A 55 40.53 4.30 -4.75
N ILE A 56 40.88 3.94 -5.97
CA ILE A 56 40.90 2.55 -6.43
C ILE A 56 42.36 2.10 -6.51
N SER A 57 42.64 0.92 -5.98
CA SER A 57 43.94 0.27 -6.13
C SER A 57 43.76 -1.18 -6.57
N LEU A 58 44.67 -1.64 -7.42
CA LEU A 58 44.78 -2.99 -7.93
C LEU A 58 46.09 -3.60 -7.40
N ILE A 59 45.97 -4.81 -6.86
CA ILE A 59 47.09 -5.69 -6.52
C ILE A 59 46.93 -6.96 -7.36
N SER A 60 47.95 -7.31 -8.12
CA SER A 60 47.96 -8.44 -9.03
C SER A 60 49.29 -9.19 -8.95
N SER A 61 49.31 -10.41 -9.48
CA SER A 61 50.55 -11.06 -9.90
C SER A 61 51.36 -10.14 -10.82
N ASP A 62 52.69 -10.26 -10.76
CA ASP A 62 53.62 -9.46 -11.54
C ASP A 62 53.29 -9.50 -13.03
N LEU A 63 53.11 -8.32 -13.64
CA LEU A 63 52.78 -8.19 -15.06
C LEU A 63 54.03 -7.84 -15.88
N PRO A 64 54.32 -8.52 -17.00
CA PRO A 64 55.44 -8.16 -17.88
C PRO A 64 55.21 -6.76 -18.50
N LYS A 65 56.26 -5.92 -18.54
CA LYS A 65 56.25 -4.53 -19.09
C LYS A 65 55.71 -4.53 -20.53
N TYR A 66 54.94 -3.55 -21.03
CA TYR A 66 55.01 -2.09 -20.91
C TYR A 66 53.60 -1.50 -21.13
N ARG A 67 53.22 -0.44 -20.40
CA ARG A 67 52.04 0.39 -20.70
C ARG A 67 52.47 1.81 -20.98
N ASP A 68 51.71 2.52 -21.80
CA ASP A 68 52.02 3.90 -22.19
C ASP A 68 52.24 4.76 -20.94
N THR A 69 53.48 5.19 -20.75
CA THR A 69 53.92 5.92 -19.58
C THR A 69 54.02 7.40 -19.92
N THR A 70 53.31 8.23 -19.18
CA THR A 70 53.30 9.68 -19.39
C THR A 70 54.34 10.38 -18.52
N SER A 71 54.67 9.83 -17.36
CA SER A 71 55.69 10.37 -16.46
C SER A 71 56.32 9.27 -15.60
N THR A 72 57.58 9.46 -15.21
CA THR A 72 58.30 8.55 -14.31
C THR A 72 58.66 9.30 -13.03
N PHE A 73 58.43 8.65 -11.89
CA PHE A 73 58.73 9.18 -10.57
C PHE A 73 59.73 8.27 -9.85
N ASN A 74 60.41 8.83 -8.85
CA ASN A 74 61.32 8.10 -7.99
C ASN A 74 61.00 8.42 -6.53
N TYR A 75 60.82 7.39 -5.71
CA TYR A 75 60.52 7.50 -4.28
C TYR A 75 61.20 6.36 -3.54
N ASN A 76 61.98 6.65 -2.48
CA ASN A 76 62.79 5.67 -1.75
C ASN A 76 63.57 4.71 -2.67
N GLU A 77 64.30 5.28 -3.64
CA GLU A 77 65.10 4.54 -4.63
C GLU A 77 64.30 3.59 -5.55
N THR A 78 62.96 3.61 -5.45
CA THR A 78 62.05 2.81 -6.26
C THR A 78 61.39 3.69 -7.31
N LYS A 79 61.51 3.26 -8.58
CA LYS A 79 60.83 3.93 -9.71
C LYS A 79 59.40 3.43 -9.82
N TYR A 80 58.48 4.36 -10.02
CA TYR A 80 57.09 4.07 -10.39
C TYR A 80 56.65 5.00 -11.51
N TYR A 81 55.57 4.64 -12.17
CA TYR A 81 55.15 5.26 -13.43
C TYR A 81 53.76 5.85 -13.28
N GLN A 82 53.49 6.90 -14.05
CA GLN A 82 52.16 7.45 -14.24
C GLN A 82 51.72 7.18 -15.67
N SER A 83 50.44 6.90 -15.82
CA SER A 83 49.73 6.84 -17.08
C SER A 83 48.38 7.53 -16.92
N LYS A 84 47.61 7.58 -18.00
CA LYS A 84 46.32 8.29 -18.06
C LYS A 84 45.29 7.43 -18.78
N THR A 85 44.07 7.45 -18.28
CA THR A 85 42.88 7.11 -19.05
C THR A 85 42.23 8.38 -19.58
N ASP A 86 41.14 8.25 -20.34
CA ASP A 86 40.34 9.41 -20.77
C ASP A 86 39.74 10.20 -19.58
N SER A 87 39.62 9.57 -18.41
CA SER A 87 38.95 10.11 -17.23
C SER A 87 39.89 10.51 -16.10
N THR A 88 41.00 9.79 -15.86
CA THR A 88 41.85 10.01 -14.68
C THR A 88 43.31 9.59 -14.89
N ASP A 89 44.21 10.24 -14.18
CA ASP A 89 45.59 9.78 -14.04
C ASP A 89 45.63 8.56 -13.10
N PHE A 90 46.55 7.62 -13.36
CA PHE A 90 46.83 6.51 -12.46
C PHE A 90 48.33 6.22 -12.40
N TYR A 91 48.75 5.53 -11.35
CA TYR A 91 50.13 5.27 -11.01
C TYR A 91 50.34 3.78 -10.83
N PHE A 92 51.47 3.23 -11.26
CA PHE A 92 51.75 1.80 -11.16
C PHE A 92 53.23 1.46 -11.04
N LEU A 93 53.52 0.29 -10.46
CA LEU A 93 54.84 -0.35 -10.47
C LEU A 93 54.75 -1.87 -10.26
N ASN A 94 55.78 -2.60 -10.67
CA ASN A 94 56.06 -3.95 -10.16
C ASN A 94 56.98 -3.81 -8.94
N HIS A 95 56.57 -4.38 -7.80
CA HIS A 95 57.30 -4.31 -6.54
C HIS A 95 57.19 -5.64 -5.78
N LYS A 96 58.33 -6.21 -5.38
CA LYS A 96 58.40 -7.45 -4.58
C LYS A 96 57.57 -8.63 -5.14
N GLY A 97 57.52 -8.80 -6.47
CA GLY A 97 56.78 -9.89 -7.11
C GLY A 97 55.29 -9.61 -7.35
N LEU A 98 54.82 -8.40 -7.03
CA LEU A 98 53.45 -7.96 -7.23
C LEU A 98 53.39 -6.75 -8.16
N HIS A 99 52.35 -6.72 -9.00
CA HIS A 99 51.97 -5.52 -9.72
C HIS A 99 51.01 -4.68 -8.88
N LEU A 100 51.34 -3.42 -8.66
CA LEU A 100 50.54 -2.44 -7.94
C LEU A 100 50.11 -1.32 -8.89
N ALA A 101 48.83 -0.99 -8.90
CA ALA A 101 48.31 0.18 -9.62
C ALA A 101 47.27 0.92 -8.80
N SER A 102 47.19 2.24 -8.89
CA SER A 102 46.18 3.03 -8.18
C SER A 102 45.89 4.37 -8.84
N SER A 103 44.68 4.87 -8.66
CA SER A 103 44.33 6.26 -8.99
C SER A 103 45.04 7.28 -8.10
N SER A 104 45.65 6.87 -6.98
CA SER A 104 46.37 7.76 -6.07
C SER A 104 47.88 7.51 -6.06
N LYS A 105 48.63 8.59 -6.29
CA LYS A 105 50.08 8.63 -6.13
C LYS A 105 50.50 8.30 -4.69
N LEU A 106 49.75 8.82 -3.71
CA LEU A 106 50.08 8.69 -2.30
C LEU A 106 49.94 7.24 -1.81
N ILE A 107 48.96 6.49 -2.33
CA ILE A 107 48.84 5.06 -2.04
C ILE A 107 50.05 4.31 -2.59
N ILE A 108 50.46 4.54 -3.84
CA ILE A 108 51.66 3.89 -4.41
C ILE A 108 52.92 4.19 -3.59
N GLU A 109 53.19 5.46 -3.25
CA GLU A 109 54.35 5.84 -2.43
C GLU A 109 54.28 5.22 -1.02
N SER A 110 53.07 5.09 -0.45
CA SER A 110 52.90 4.41 0.84
C SER A 110 53.21 2.92 0.77
N GLN A 111 52.85 2.23 -0.33
CA GLN A 111 53.16 0.81 -0.53
C GLN A 111 54.65 0.55 -0.81
N ILE A 112 55.37 1.52 -1.38
CA ILE A 112 56.84 1.43 -1.51
C ILE A 112 57.53 1.52 -0.13
N ARG A 113 57.01 2.36 0.76
CA ARG A 113 57.61 2.62 2.08
C ARG A 113 57.40 1.49 3.09
N ARG A 114 56.32 0.73 2.96
CA ARG A 114 55.84 -0.21 3.99
C ARG A 114 55.79 -1.63 3.45
N GLU A 115 55.91 -2.62 4.33
CA GLU A 115 55.58 -3.99 3.96
C GLU A 115 54.05 -4.11 3.84
N LEU A 116 53.56 -4.69 2.74
CA LEU A 116 52.12 -4.86 2.48
C LEU A 116 51.43 -5.67 3.59
N ASP A 117 52.13 -6.70 4.08
CA ASP A 117 51.65 -7.63 5.10
C ASP A 117 51.42 -6.95 6.47
N ASP A 118 52.15 -5.88 6.78
CA ASP A 118 52.06 -5.20 8.08
C ASP A 118 50.86 -4.23 8.19
N TYR A 119 50.18 -3.91 7.08
CA TYR A 119 49.28 -2.73 7.03
C TYR A 119 47.96 -2.93 6.29
N VAL A 120 47.90 -3.76 5.24
CA VAL A 120 46.71 -3.80 4.37
C VAL A 120 45.63 -4.74 4.90
N PHE A 121 46.02 -5.80 5.61
CA PHE A 121 45.10 -6.85 6.05
C PHE A 121 45.30 -7.13 7.54
N ASN A 122 44.30 -6.83 8.36
CA ASN A 122 44.31 -7.29 9.75
C ASN A 122 44.13 -8.83 9.77
N ASP A 123 44.51 -9.48 10.87
CA ASP A 123 44.42 -10.94 11.01
C ASP A 123 43.01 -11.47 10.75
N GLU A 124 41.99 -10.69 11.10
CA GLU A 124 40.58 -11.02 10.86
C GLU A 124 40.26 -11.08 9.37
N PHE A 125 40.64 -10.05 8.59
CA PHE A 125 40.48 -10.06 7.14
C PHE A 125 41.25 -11.22 6.53
N LYS A 126 42.51 -11.43 6.96
CA LYS A 126 43.35 -12.51 6.42
C LYS A 126 42.71 -13.87 6.65
N SER A 127 42.24 -14.15 7.87
CA SER A 127 41.56 -15.40 8.17
C SER A 127 40.25 -15.55 7.40
N LEU A 128 39.50 -14.47 7.22
CA LEU A 128 38.26 -14.48 6.43
C LEU A 128 38.57 -14.81 4.98
N TYR A 129 39.49 -14.03 4.38
CA TYR A 129 39.93 -14.18 3.00
C TYR A 129 40.48 -15.58 2.72
N GLU A 130 41.36 -16.14 3.55
CA GLU A 130 41.89 -17.50 3.37
C GLU A 130 40.80 -18.58 3.34
N LYS A 131 39.68 -18.36 4.03
CA LYS A 131 38.55 -19.30 4.07
C LYS A 131 37.56 -19.12 2.93
N THR A 132 37.47 -17.93 2.35
CA THR A 132 36.43 -17.56 1.36
C THR A 132 36.98 -17.15 0.00
N SER A 133 38.29 -17.01 -0.16
CA SER A 133 38.93 -16.73 -1.45
C SER A 133 38.86 -17.97 -2.33
N GLY A 134 38.29 -17.87 -3.53
CA GLY A 134 38.21 -19.00 -4.47
C GLY A 134 37.10 -18.89 -5.51
N ASN A 135 36.13 -18.01 -5.29
CA ASN A 135 35.05 -17.75 -6.26
C ASN A 135 35.45 -16.66 -7.27
N SER A 136 34.70 -16.57 -8.38
CA SER A 136 34.98 -15.64 -9.47
C SER A 136 34.88 -14.16 -9.05
N VAL A 137 33.98 -13.86 -8.11
CA VAL A 137 33.78 -12.52 -7.54
C VAL A 137 33.40 -12.64 -6.07
N SER A 138 34.25 -12.14 -5.18
CA SER A 138 33.95 -12.00 -3.75
C SER A 138 34.19 -10.56 -3.30
N LEU A 139 33.23 -9.97 -2.60
CA LEU A 139 33.30 -8.62 -2.07
C LEU A 139 33.56 -8.67 -0.57
N TYR A 140 34.58 -7.96 -0.13
CA TYR A 140 34.93 -7.84 1.28
C TYR A 140 34.70 -6.40 1.74
N VAL A 141 33.85 -6.23 2.76
CA VAL A 141 33.44 -4.91 3.24
C VAL A 141 33.70 -4.80 4.73
N LYS A 142 34.53 -3.83 5.11
CA LYS A 142 34.67 -3.42 6.51
C LYS A 142 33.50 -2.53 6.88
N ALA A 143 32.61 -3.03 7.73
CA ALA A 143 31.32 -2.38 7.99
C ALA A 143 31.02 -2.36 9.49
N SER A 144 31.79 -1.54 10.19
CA SER A 144 31.65 -1.38 11.63
C SER A 144 30.45 -0.50 12.04
N ASP A 145 29.89 0.28 11.12
CA ASP A 145 28.67 1.07 11.32
C ASP A 145 27.43 0.35 10.75
N ARG A 146 26.31 0.32 11.48
CA ARG A 146 25.03 -0.25 11.01
C ARG A 146 24.54 0.36 9.70
N ASN A 147 24.83 1.64 9.47
CA ASN A 147 24.40 2.41 8.29
C ASN A 147 25.51 2.54 7.24
N TRP A 148 26.58 1.74 7.30
CA TRP A 148 27.75 1.86 6.42
C TRP A 148 27.37 2.02 4.94
N LEU A 149 26.44 1.21 4.42
CA LEU A 149 26.04 1.22 3.01
C LEU A 149 25.35 2.53 2.63
N LYS A 150 24.48 3.02 3.52
CA LYS A 150 23.78 4.29 3.35
C LYS A 150 24.78 5.45 3.36
N GLU A 151 25.66 5.50 4.35
CA GLU A 151 26.64 6.58 4.46
C GLU A 151 27.64 6.55 3.28
N PHE A 152 28.05 5.35 2.83
CA PHE A 152 28.86 5.17 1.64
C PHE A 152 28.19 5.75 0.40
N ILE A 153 26.96 5.30 0.09
CA ILE A 153 26.18 5.78 -1.07
C ILE A 153 25.98 7.30 -1.01
N TYR A 154 25.84 7.86 0.18
CA TYR A 154 25.68 9.31 0.40
C TYR A 154 26.99 10.10 0.27
N GLY A 155 28.07 9.44 -0.14
CA GLY A 155 29.38 10.05 -0.27
C GLY A 155 29.91 10.54 1.07
N ARG A 156 29.84 9.72 2.12
CA ARG A 156 30.40 10.03 3.44
C ARG A 156 31.41 8.99 3.85
N ASN A 157 32.36 9.42 4.67
CA ASN A 157 33.30 8.50 5.29
C ASN A 157 32.55 7.58 6.25
N ILE A 158 32.77 6.29 6.09
CA ILE A 158 32.32 5.28 7.04
C ILE A 158 33.26 5.37 8.26
N ASN A 159 32.69 5.36 9.46
CA ASN A 159 33.48 5.29 10.68
C ASN A 159 33.93 3.85 10.89
N ASP A 160 35.24 3.64 11.04
CA ASP A 160 35.87 2.33 11.32
C ASP A 160 35.87 1.95 12.80
N LYS A 161 35.38 2.83 13.69
CA LYS A 161 35.27 2.62 15.14
C LYS A 161 33.88 2.19 15.59
N GLY A 162 33.03 1.76 14.66
CA GLY A 162 31.72 1.25 15.00
C GLY A 162 31.79 -0.12 15.67
N ASN A 163 30.66 -0.54 16.22
CA ASN A 163 30.52 -1.77 16.99
C ASN A 163 29.41 -2.65 16.41
N TYR A 164 29.18 -2.60 15.10
CA TYR A 164 28.13 -3.38 14.45
C TYR A 164 28.62 -4.78 14.08
N ALA A 165 29.56 -4.86 13.14
CA ALA A 165 30.26 -6.05 12.66
C ALA A 165 31.72 -5.69 12.34
N HIS A 166 32.58 -6.67 12.07
CA HIS A 166 33.96 -6.42 11.62
C HIS A 166 34.02 -6.40 10.09
N TRP A 167 33.82 -7.57 9.47
CA TRP A 167 33.89 -7.75 8.03
C TRP A 167 32.70 -8.53 7.51
N TYR A 168 32.21 -8.12 6.34
CA TYR A 168 31.32 -8.90 5.49
C TYR A 168 32.16 -9.46 4.34
N GLN A 169 31.97 -10.74 4.05
CA GLN A 169 32.29 -11.31 2.76
C GLN A 169 30.95 -11.66 2.09
N VAL A 170 30.73 -11.16 0.89
CA VAL A 170 29.50 -11.39 0.13
C VAL A 170 29.79 -11.62 -1.34
N GLU A 171 28.94 -12.43 -1.96
CA GLU A 171 29.05 -12.82 -3.37
C GLU A 171 27.71 -12.60 -4.06
N PRO A 172 27.72 -12.08 -5.29
CA PRO A 172 26.49 -11.95 -6.06
C PRO A 172 25.96 -13.33 -6.47
N GLU A 173 24.65 -13.53 -6.36
CA GLU A 173 23.98 -14.73 -6.84
C GLU A 173 22.97 -14.39 -7.95
N ASN A 174 22.81 -15.32 -8.90
CA ASN A 174 21.82 -15.19 -9.95
C ASN A 174 20.42 -15.52 -9.39
N ASN A 175 19.54 -14.53 -9.38
CA ASN A 175 18.14 -14.71 -9.03
C ASN A 175 17.28 -13.74 -9.86
N ASP A 176 16.29 -14.27 -10.58
CA ASP A 176 15.40 -13.45 -11.42
C ASP A 176 14.39 -12.62 -10.60
N LEU A 177 14.13 -13.02 -9.35
CA LEU A 177 13.17 -12.39 -8.44
C LEU A 177 13.80 -11.33 -7.54
N ALA A 178 15.12 -11.32 -7.38
CA ALA A 178 15.81 -10.41 -6.48
C ALA A 178 17.26 -10.18 -6.88
N ILE A 179 17.77 -9.00 -6.56
CA ILE A 179 19.22 -8.80 -6.48
C ILE A 179 19.67 -9.46 -5.19
N GLN A 180 20.51 -10.49 -5.30
CA GLN A 180 20.87 -11.36 -4.20
C GLN A 180 22.37 -11.36 -3.96
N PHE A 181 22.75 -11.28 -2.69
CA PHE A 181 24.09 -11.56 -2.23
C PHE A 181 24.04 -12.51 -1.04
N SER A 182 24.94 -13.49 -1.02
CA SER A 182 25.12 -14.41 0.10
C SER A 182 26.56 -14.38 0.58
N GLY A 183 26.79 -14.79 1.82
CA GLY A 183 28.15 -14.95 2.35
C GLY A 183 28.16 -15.01 3.86
N ILE A 184 29.21 -14.46 4.46
CA ILE A 184 29.42 -14.50 5.91
C ILE A 184 29.80 -13.13 6.47
N LEU A 185 29.36 -12.86 7.70
CA LEU A 185 29.85 -11.73 8.48
C LEU A 185 30.62 -12.23 9.70
N THR A 186 31.62 -11.45 10.12
CA THR A 186 32.43 -11.73 11.31
C THR A 186 32.24 -10.64 12.35
N TYR A 187 32.31 -11.00 13.62
CA TYR A 187 32.20 -10.09 14.75
C TYR A 187 32.90 -10.70 15.97
N SER A 188 33.36 -9.87 16.90
CA SER A 188 33.93 -10.39 18.16
C SER A 188 32.83 -10.66 19.19
N ASP A 189 33.04 -11.60 20.11
CA ASP A 189 32.22 -11.78 21.32
C ASP A 189 32.45 -10.66 22.38
N SER A 190 32.64 -9.42 21.92
CA SER A 190 32.79 -8.26 22.78
C SER A 190 31.43 -7.73 23.24
N THR A 191 31.34 -7.29 24.49
CA THR A 191 30.12 -6.73 25.09
C THR A 191 29.63 -5.46 24.38
N SER A 192 30.49 -4.79 23.61
CA SER A 192 30.09 -3.65 22.79
C SER A 192 29.51 -4.03 21.43
N MET A 193 29.72 -5.26 20.93
CA MET A 193 29.40 -5.65 19.55
C MET A 193 27.90 -5.92 19.36
N ARG A 194 27.30 -5.37 18.31
CA ARG A 194 25.85 -5.48 18.08
C ARG A 194 25.45 -6.89 17.65
N HIS A 195 26.20 -7.49 16.72
CA HIS A 195 25.89 -8.84 16.24
C HIS A 195 26.13 -9.93 17.32
N ALA A 196 26.96 -9.66 18.34
CA ALA A 196 27.13 -10.55 19.51
C ALA A 196 25.84 -10.70 20.36
N LEU A 197 24.81 -9.88 20.16
CA LEU A 197 23.49 -10.08 20.76
C LEU A 197 22.76 -11.32 20.23
N TYR A 198 23.09 -11.74 19.01
CA TYR A 198 22.39 -12.81 18.32
C TYR A 198 23.25 -14.07 18.17
N ASP A 199 24.51 -13.99 18.60
CA ASP A 199 25.47 -15.09 18.67
C ASP A 199 24.87 -16.31 19.39
N GLY A 200 24.97 -17.47 18.74
CA GLY A 200 24.43 -18.74 19.22
C GLY A 200 22.90 -18.85 19.30
N LEU A 201 22.11 -17.86 18.86
CA LEU A 201 20.65 -17.97 18.86
C LEU A 201 20.18 -19.03 17.86
N THR A 202 19.24 -19.88 18.29
CA THR A 202 18.69 -20.91 17.41
C THR A 202 17.84 -20.28 16.30
N ALA A 203 18.28 -20.38 15.04
CA ALA A 203 17.52 -19.92 13.88
C ALA A 203 16.25 -20.77 13.67
N ARG A 204 15.11 -20.10 13.50
CA ARG A 204 13.80 -20.71 13.23
C ARG A 204 13.08 -19.98 12.11
N THR A 205 12.04 -20.62 11.56
CA THR A 205 11.19 -20.04 10.53
C THR A 205 10.57 -18.74 11.00
N ASN A 206 10.63 -17.69 10.17
CA ASN A 206 9.99 -16.41 10.46
C ASN A 206 8.53 -16.39 9.97
N HIS A 207 7.61 -15.98 10.83
CA HIS A 207 6.17 -15.90 10.50
C HIS A 207 5.62 -14.47 10.51
N ILE A 208 6.45 -13.48 10.87
CA ILE A 208 6.04 -12.07 10.96
C ILE A 208 5.36 -11.52 9.70
N ALA A 209 5.71 -12.03 8.51
CA ALA A 209 5.12 -11.60 7.24
C ALA A 209 3.60 -11.83 7.15
N GLU A 210 3.07 -12.80 7.90
CA GLU A 210 1.64 -13.17 7.95
C GLU A 210 0.77 -12.06 8.54
N ILE A 211 1.34 -11.18 9.36
CA ILE A 211 0.63 -10.08 10.01
C ILE A 211 1.14 -8.71 9.58
N LEU A 212 2.17 -8.63 8.73
CA LEU A 212 2.86 -7.38 8.44
C LEU A 212 2.14 -6.56 7.35
N PRO A 213 1.51 -5.40 7.68
CA PRO A 213 0.83 -4.57 6.68
C PRO A 213 1.86 -3.85 5.80
N LEU A 214 1.61 -3.70 4.49
CA LEU A 214 2.60 -3.16 3.53
C LEU A 214 3.07 -1.71 3.74
N ASN A 215 2.46 -0.95 4.64
CA ASN A 215 2.84 0.43 4.95
C ASN A 215 3.89 0.56 6.06
N PHE A 216 4.45 -0.55 6.56
CA PHE A 216 5.57 -0.52 7.49
C PHE A 216 6.83 0.10 6.86
N THR A 217 7.67 0.73 7.67
CA THR A 217 8.96 1.31 7.24
C THR A 217 10.12 0.36 7.49
N ASN A 218 10.09 -0.37 8.61
CA ASN A 218 11.13 -1.32 9.00
C ASN A 218 10.58 -2.38 9.97
N VAL A 219 10.93 -3.63 9.79
CA VAL A 219 10.75 -4.70 10.78
C VAL A 219 12.09 -5.36 11.09
N GLU A 220 12.36 -5.56 12.37
CA GLU A 220 13.50 -6.32 12.89
C GLU A 220 12.94 -7.50 13.68
N THR A 221 13.39 -8.70 13.37
CA THR A 221 12.90 -9.94 13.98
C THR A 221 14.05 -10.79 14.47
N THR A 222 13.94 -11.34 15.68
CA THR A 222 14.90 -12.26 16.30
C THR A 222 14.20 -13.57 16.64
N THR A 223 14.81 -14.71 16.31
CA THR A 223 14.30 -16.03 16.73
C THR A 223 15.23 -16.71 17.71
N TYR A 224 14.67 -17.62 18.50
CA TYR A 224 15.37 -18.33 19.58
C TYR A 224 14.63 -19.63 19.93
N LYS A 225 15.31 -20.53 20.64
CA LYS A 225 14.69 -21.78 21.11
C LYS A 225 14.23 -21.73 22.56
N ASN A 226 14.96 -21.02 23.41
CA ASN A 226 14.68 -20.88 24.83
C ASN A 226 15.00 -19.46 25.28
N HIS A 227 14.14 -18.84 26.09
CA HIS A 227 14.33 -17.49 26.62
C HIS A 227 15.72 -17.27 27.24
N GLN A 228 16.36 -18.32 27.78
CA GLN A 228 17.70 -18.25 28.32
C GLN A 228 18.74 -17.79 27.29
N GLU A 229 18.59 -18.15 26.00
CA GLU A 229 19.48 -17.70 24.92
C GLU A 229 19.45 -16.17 24.78
N ILE A 230 18.25 -15.57 24.86
CA ILE A 230 18.07 -14.11 24.80
C ILE A 230 18.60 -13.44 26.06
N ILE A 231 18.28 -13.98 27.25
CA ILE A 231 18.69 -13.39 28.52
C ILE A 231 20.21 -13.46 28.72
N SER A 232 20.86 -14.56 28.33
CA SER A 232 22.33 -14.68 28.41
C SER A 232 23.02 -13.64 27.53
N ASN A 233 22.55 -13.46 26.29
CA ASN A 233 23.13 -12.51 25.36
C ASN A 233 22.94 -11.05 25.82
N LEU A 234 21.76 -10.73 26.39
CA LEU A 234 21.51 -9.43 27.00
C LEU A 234 22.38 -9.19 28.26
N SER A 235 22.57 -10.21 29.10
CA SER A 235 23.43 -10.14 30.30
C SER A 235 24.89 -9.87 29.91
N ARG A 236 25.39 -10.63 28.93
CA ARG A 236 26.74 -10.47 28.36
C ARG A 236 26.93 -9.04 27.84
N GLN A 237 25.99 -8.53 27.03
CA GLN A 237 26.09 -7.19 26.47
C GLN A 237 26.11 -6.09 27.56
N LYS A 238 25.27 -6.20 28.58
CA LYS A 238 25.19 -5.19 29.65
C LYS A 238 26.25 -5.36 30.74
N SER A 239 27.04 -6.44 30.69
CA SER A 239 28.03 -6.80 31.71
C SER A 239 27.44 -6.88 33.13
N ILE A 240 26.16 -7.24 33.23
CA ILE A 240 25.42 -7.42 34.49
C ILE A 240 24.49 -8.62 34.36
N ASN A 241 24.13 -9.26 35.49
CA ASN A 241 23.06 -10.24 35.49
C ASN A 241 21.75 -9.54 35.11
N HIS A 242 21.22 -9.88 33.94
CA HIS A 242 20.04 -9.23 33.38
C HIS A 242 18.78 -9.97 33.81
N GLU A 243 17.93 -9.30 34.59
CA GLU A 243 16.63 -9.84 35.00
C GLU A 243 15.50 -9.25 34.16
N VAL A 244 14.51 -10.10 33.85
CA VAL A 244 13.26 -9.70 33.21
C VAL A 244 12.11 -9.90 34.19
N THR A 245 11.04 -9.13 34.04
CA THR A 245 9.84 -9.29 34.89
C THR A 245 9.21 -10.66 34.68
N ALA A 246 8.46 -11.17 35.67
CA ALA A 246 7.77 -12.45 35.55
C ALA A 246 6.84 -12.51 34.32
N THR A 247 6.16 -11.40 34.01
CA THR A 247 5.31 -11.27 32.82
C THR A 247 6.12 -11.41 31.53
N VAL A 248 7.23 -10.68 31.40
CA VAL A 248 8.09 -10.76 30.21
C VAL A 248 8.70 -12.14 30.09
N LYS A 249 9.15 -12.74 31.19
CA LYS A 249 9.66 -14.11 31.21
C LYS A 249 8.62 -15.10 30.68
N ASN A 250 7.37 -15.02 31.17
CA ASN A 250 6.29 -15.89 30.72
C ASN A 250 6.00 -15.71 29.22
N ILE A 251 6.05 -14.48 28.70
CA ILE A 251 5.96 -14.24 27.26
C ILE A 251 7.09 -14.96 26.51
N LEU A 252 8.34 -14.79 26.94
CA LEU A 252 9.48 -15.45 26.31
C LEU A 252 9.46 -16.98 26.43
N ASP A 253 8.88 -17.53 27.48
CA ASP A 253 8.74 -18.98 27.68
C ASP A 253 7.79 -19.63 26.65
N ASN A 254 6.85 -18.85 26.08
CA ASN A 254 5.79 -19.36 25.19
C ASN A 254 5.88 -18.80 23.76
N CYS A 255 6.97 -18.12 23.44
CA CYS A 255 7.20 -17.52 22.12
C CYS A 255 8.57 -17.94 21.60
N TYR A 256 8.78 -17.82 20.29
CA TYR A 256 10.06 -18.13 19.66
C TYR A 256 10.56 -17.06 18.69
N GLU A 257 9.72 -16.08 18.38
CA GLU A 257 10.01 -14.98 17.47
C GLU A 257 9.68 -13.67 18.19
N LEU A 258 10.62 -12.73 18.24
CA LEU A 258 10.39 -11.36 18.74
C LEU A 258 10.58 -10.39 17.59
N SER A 259 9.55 -9.60 17.30
CA SER A 259 9.55 -8.64 16.20
C SER A 259 9.27 -7.23 16.70
N LYS A 260 10.04 -6.28 16.20
CA LYS A 260 9.80 -4.85 16.32
C LYS A 260 9.41 -4.32 14.94
N ILE A 261 8.16 -3.93 14.79
CA ILE A 261 7.63 -3.30 13.58
C ILE A 261 7.62 -1.79 13.79
N SER A 262 8.09 -1.04 12.80
CA SER A 262 8.08 0.42 12.80
C SER A 262 7.26 0.93 11.62
N TRP A 263 6.41 1.92 11.89
CA TRP A 263 5.71 2.72 10.90
C TRP A 263 5.67 4.16 11.40
N ASP A 264 5.85 5.15 10.52
CA ASP A 264 5.93 6.57 10.89
C ASP A 264 6.76 6.85 12.17
N LYS A 265 6.10 7.19 13.30
CA LYS A 265 6.70 7.48 14.62
C LYS A 265 6.28 6.49 15.72
N GLU A 266 5.65 5.38 15.35
CA GLU A 266 5.15 4.37 16.28
C GLU A 266 5.94 3.07 16.16
N HIS A 267 5.95 2.30 17.25
CA HIS A 267 6.53 0.97 17.28
C HIS A 267 5.49 -0.03 17.76
N VAL A 268 5.43 -1.17 17.09
CA VAL A 268 4.63 -2.32 17.49
C VAL A 268 5.59 -3.44 17.84
N VAL A 269 5.25 -4.21 18.87
CA VAL A 269 5.97 -5.44 19.18
C VAL A 269 5.04 -6.60 18.87
N ALA A 270 5.54 -7.58 18.14
CA ALA A 270 4.85 -8.83 17.90
C ALA A 270 5.72 -10.00 18.35
N PHE A 271 5.09 -11.03 18.90
CA PHE A 271 5.74 -12.26 19.29
C PHE A 271 5.10 -13.44 18.54
N GLY A 272 5.90 -14.28 17.92
CA GLY A 272 5.45 -15.54 17.35
C GLY A 272 5.34 -16.60 18.44
N LEU A 273 4.15 -17.18 18.58
CA LEU A 273 3.78 -18.15 19.63
C LEU A 273 4.26 -19.55 19.29
N GLU A 274 4.71 -20.30 20.29
CA GLU A 274 5.00 -21.73 20.11
C GLU A 274 3.76 -22.50 19.62
N PRO A 275 3.92 -23.53 18.76
CA PRO A 275 2.81 -24.34 18.29
C PRO A 275 2.02 -24.94 19.46
N TYR A 276 0.69 -24.95 19.34
CA TYR A 276 -0.25 -25.53 20.32
C TYR A 276 -0.35 -24.81 21.68
N GLU A 277 0.39 -23.72 21.90
CA GLU A 277 0.17 -22.85 23.05
C GLU A 277 -1.14 -22.06 22.87
N THR A 278 -2.22 -22.60 23.43
CA THR A 278 -3.52 -21.92 23.50
C THR A 278 -3.51 -21.00 24.73
N PHE A 279 -3.07 -19.76 24.52
CA PHE A 279 -3.26 -18.64 25.46
C PHE A 279 -2.62 -18.83 26.85
N PHE A 280 -1.29 -18.76 26.93
CA PHE A 280 -0.51 -18.79 28.17
C PHE A 280 -0.77 -17.62 29.14
N LEU A 281 -1.50 -16.57 28.71
CA LEU A 281 -1.91 -15.43 29.54
C LEU A 281 -3.43 -15.36 29.68
N ASN A 282 -3.92 -15.23 30.91
CA ASN A 282 -5.33 -14.89 31.16
C ASN A 282 -5.55 -13.39 30.91
N LEU A 283 -5.76 -13.01 29.64
CA LEU A 283 -5.90 -11.61 29.24
C LEU A 283 -7.10 -10.92 29.90
N ASP A 284 -8.20 -11.64 30.16
CA ASP A 284 -9.35 -11.08 30.89
C ASP A 284 -8.94 -10.58 32.28
N SER A 285 -8.13 -11.35 33.00
CA SER A 285 -7.65 -10.96 34.33
C SER A 285 -6.66 -9.80 34.29
N LEU A 286 -5.89 -9.68 33.22
CA LEU A 286 -4.85 -8.65 33.03
C LEU A 286 -5.41 -7.32 32.49
N SER A 287 -6.68 -7.27 32.09
CA SER A 287 -7.25 -6.14 31.37
C SER A 287 -8.24 -5.32 32.21
N THR A 288 -8.37 -4.04 31.88
CA THR A 288 -9.40 -3.13 32.41
C THR A 288 -10.61 -3.08 31.50
N ALA A 289 -10.40 -3.19 30.20
CA ALA A 289 -11.45 -3.20 29.19
C ALA A 289 -11.07 -4.13 28.03
N LYS A 290 -12.06 -4.52 27.25
CA LYS A 290 -11.88 -5.20 25.97
C LYS A 290 -12.97 -4.78 25.00
N PHE A 291 -12.65 -4.75 23.73
CA PHE A 291 -13.59 -4.44 22.66
C PHE A 291 -13.31 -5.31 21.45
N GLU A 292 -14.33 -5.52 20.63
CA GLU A 292 -14.24 -6.28 19.39
C GLU A 292 -13.96 -5.34 18.22
N TYR A 293 -13.07 -5.76 17.32
CA TYR A 293 -12.88 -5.14 16.01
C TYR A 293 -12.77 -6.24 14.96
N ARG A 294 -13.75 -6.32 14.06
CA ARG A 294 -13.84 -7.35 13.00
C ARG A 294 -13.68 -8.79 13.55
N ASN A 295 -14.50 -9.12 14.57
CA ASN A 295 -14.50 -10.41 15.27
C ASN A 295 -13.17 -10.77 15.95
N THR A 296 -12.36 -9.76 16.25
CA THR A 296 -11.11 -9.92 17.00
C THR A 296 -11.16 -9.08 18.26
N THR A 297 -10.93 -9.71 19.41
CA THR A 297 -10.84 -9.02 20.68
C THR A 297 -9.52 -8.26 20.82
N ILE A 298 -9.60 -6.97 21.14
CA ILE A 298 -8.48 -6.14 21.58
C ILE A 298 -8.69 -5.83 23.06
N TYR A 299 -7.65 -6.05 23.87
CA TYR A 299 -7.71 -5.79 25.29
C TYR A 299 -6.88 -4.56 25.66
N GLU A 300 -7.42 -3.75 26.57
CA GLU A 300 -6.70 -2.68 27.25
C GLU A 300 -6.18 -3.21 28.58
N LEU A 301 -4.86 -3.24 28.73
CA LEU A 301 -4.19 -3.79 29.90
C LEU A 301 -4.33 -2.86 31.10
N ARG A 302 -4.55 -3.46 32.28
CA ARG A 302 -4.55 -2.73 33.55
C ARG A 302 -3.19 -2.11 33.84
N GLU A 303 -2.14 -2.88 33.61
CA GLU A 303 -0.75 -2.46 33.74
C GLU A 303 -0.05 -2.67 32.39
N PRO A 304 0.53 -1.62 31.78
CA PRO A 304 1.22 -1.76 30.51
C PRO A 304 2.38 -2.75 30.58
N ILE A 305 2.56 -3.55 29.54
CA ILE A 305 3.75 -4.42 29.41
C ILE A 305 4.95 -3.55 29.06
N ASN A 306 5.96 -3.53 29.93
CA ASN A 306 7.21 -2.84 29.71
C ASN A 306 8.23 -3.77 29.02
N THR A 307 8.82 -3.33 27.90
CA THR A 307 9.84 -4.08 27.16
C THR A 307 11.25 -3.56 27.36
N SER A 308 11.49 -2.64 28.32
CA SER A 308 12.80 -2.03 28.52
C SER A 308 13.88 -3.05 28.88
N SER A 309 13.51 -4.13 29.55
CA SER A 309 14.44 -5.23 29.85
C SER A 309 14.95 -5.92 28.58
N LEU A 310 14.16 -5.98 27.51
CA LEU A 310 14.54 -6.59 26.22
C LEU A 310 15.33 -5.67 25.30
N SER A 311 15.68 -4.48 25.77
CA SER A 311 16.54 -3.56 25.03
C SER A 311 17.96 -4.11 24.93
N PRO A 312 18.59 -4.06 23.74
CA PRO A 312 18.16 -3.28 22.58
C PRO A 312 17.52 -4.08 21.44
N ILE A 313 17.12 -5.35 21.68
CA ILE A 313 16.38 -6.17 20.72
C ILE A 313 15.00 -5.55 20.46
N LEU A 314 14.31 -5.16 21.53
CA LEU A 314 13.04 -4.42 21.47
C LEU A 314 13.19 -2.97 21.95
N PRO A 315 12.27 -2.06 21.57
CA PRO A 315 12.24 -0.68 22.07
C PRO A 315 12.05 -0.63 23.58
N GLN A 316 12.59 0.39 24.24
CA GLN A 316 12.32 0.68 25.65
C GLN A 316 10.99 1.44 25.78
N LYS A 317 9.87 0.72 25.82
CA LYS A 317 8.52 1.29 25.81
C LYS A 317 7.55 0.51 26.70
N ASN A 318 6.40 1.14 26.94
CA ASN A 318 5.24 0.56 27.62
C ASN A 318 4.12 0.36 26.60
N TYR A 319 3.50 -0.82 26.61
CA TYR A 319 2.42 -1.19 25.71
C TYR A 319 1.15 -1.46 26.50
N SER A 320 0.11 -0.67 26.23
CA SER A 320 -1.17 -0.71 26.97
C SER A 320 -2.23 -1.57 26.31
N TYR A 321 -2.01 -1.99 25.06
CA TYR A 321 -2.99 -2.77 24.30
C TYR A 321 -2.37 -4.06 23.79
N ILE A 322 -3.22 -5.08 23.72
CA ILE A 322 -2.83 -6.45 23.40
C ILE A 322 -3.91 -7.13 22.55
N THR A 323 -3.48 -7.92 21.59
CA THR A 323 -4.36 -8.81 20.82
C THR A 323 -3.60 -10.05 20.36
N VAL A 324 -4.34 -11.09 19.99
CA VAL A 324 -3.78 -12.34 19.45
C VAL A 324 -4.36 -12.57 18.06
N LEU A 325 -3.50 -12.63 17.05
CA LEU A 325 -3.85 -12.79 15.64
C LEU A 325 -3.16 -14.03 15.08
N GLY A 326 -3.92 -15.11 14.84
CA GLY A 326 -3.34 -16.39 14.44
C GLY A 326 -2.34 -16.90 15.48
N SER A 327 -1.10 -17.16 15.05
CA SER A 327 0.04 -17.56 15.88
C SER A 327 0.83 -16.37 16.45
N HIS A 328 0.28 -15.15 16.42
CA HIS A 328 0.99 -13.95 16.86
C HIS A 328 0.32 -13.27 18.04
N PHE A 329 1.15 -12.82 18.97
CA PHE A 329 0.77 -11.98 20.09
C PHE A 329 1.31 -10.56 19.88
N ILE A 330 0.44 -9.56 19.88
CA ILE A 330 0.77 -8.20 19.45
C ILE A 330 0.56 -7.22 20.60
N LEU A 331 1.57 -6.38 20.82
CA LEU A 331 1.59 -5.30 21.80
C LEU A 331 1.63 -3.94 21.10
N SER A 332 0.80 -3.01 21.56
CA SER A 332 0.77 -1.64 21.03
C SER A 332 0.54 -0.56 22.09
N GLU A 333 0.99 0.65 21.77
CA GLU A 333 0.76 1.84 22.60
C GLU A 333 -0.68 2.38 22.45
N LYS A 334 -1.36 2.04 21.35
CA LYS A 334 -2.69 2.57 20.99
C LYS A 334 -3.62 1.46 20.48
N ALA A 335 -4.91 1.59 20.76
CA ALA A 335 -5.99 0.74 20.25
C ALA A 335 -6.04 0.69 18.71
N THR A 336 -5.74 1.80 18.03
CA THR A 336 -5.82 1.90 16.56
C THR A 336 -4.76 1.09 15.83
N THR A 337 -3.67 0.71 16.52
CA THR A 337 -2.56 -0.05 15.93
C THR A 337 -2.97 -1.50 15.62
N PRO A 338 -3.51 -2.29 16.58
CA PRO A 338 -4.09 -3.60 16.31
C PRO A 338 -5.16 -3.56 15.22
N GLU A 339 -6.04 -2.54 15.22
CA GLU A 339 -7.09 -2.38 14.20
C GLU A 339 -6.51 -2.31 12.78
N GLN A 340 -5.37 -1.62 12.59
CA GLN A 340 -4.70 -1.55 11.28
C GLN A 340 -4.16 -2.92 10.84
N ILE A 341 -3.60 -3.70 11.76
CA ILE A 341 -3.08 -5.04 11.47
C ILE A 341 -4.23 -6.01 11.15
N ILE A 342 -5.28 -6.01 11.97
CA ILE A 342 -6.50 -6.79 11.74
C ILE A 342 -7.11 -6.43 10.38
N ALA A 343 -7.17 -5.14 10.04
CA ALA A 343 -7.66 -4.71 8.75
C ALA A 343 -6.81 -5.22 7.59
N ALA A 344 -5.48 -5.22 7.72
CA ALA A 344 -4.58 -5.75 6.70
C ALA A 344 -4.76 -7.25 6.48
N ILE A 345 -4.86 -8.04 7.56
CA ILE A 345 -5.13 -9.49 7.50
C ILE A 345 -6.50 -9.75 6.85
N THR A 346 -7.54 -9.05 7.32
CA THR A 346 -8.91 -9.23 6.82
C THR A 346 -9.03 -8.93 5.33
N ASN A 347 -8.29 -7.93 4.84
CA ASN A 347 -8.29 -7.52 3.44
C ASN A 347 -7.23 -8.25 2.58
N LYS A 348 -6.53 -9.27 3.12
CA LYS A 348 -5.43 -9.99 2.44
C LYS A 348 -4.37 -9.05 1.86
N SER A 349 -3.98 -8.05 2.65
CA SER A 349 -3.00 -7.03 2.27
C SER A 349 -1.77 -7.05 3.19
N THR A 350 -1.43 -8.22 3.73
CA THR A 350 -0.18 -8.44 4.46
C THR A 350 0.97 -8.73 3.49
N LEU A 351 2.20 -8.74 4.00
CA LEU A 351 3.38 -9.09 3.21
C LEU A 351 3.28 -10.53 2.67
N ALA A 352 2.84 -11.48 3.49
CA ALA A 352 2.66 -12.89 3.09
C ALA A 352 1.57 -13.09 2.01
N ASP A 353 0.60 -12.19 1.92
CA ASP A 353 -0.45 -12.25 0.89
C ASP A 353 0.03 -11.78 -0.50
N GLN A 354 1.21 -11.17 -0.59
CA GLN A 354 1.69 -10.65 -1.87
C GLN A 354 2.29 -11.76 -2.73
N ILE A 355 1.86 -11.85 -3.99
CA ILE A 355 2.34 -12.88 -4.93
C ILE A 355 3.87 -12.85 -5.05
N TRP A 356 4.45 -11.67 -5.26
CA TRP A 356 5.91 -11.51 -5.36
C TRP A 356 6.66 -11.94 -4.10
N TRP A 357 6.04 -11.81 -2.93
CA TRP A 357 6.64 -12.27 -1.68
C TRP A 357 6.58 -13.79 -1.58
N GLN A 358 5.47 -14.42 -1.98
CA GLN A 358 5.35 -15.87 -2.00
C GLN A 358 6.39 -16.52 -2.93
N ASP A 359 6.57 -15.94 -4.12
CA ASP A 359 7.58 -16.37 -5.09
C ASP A 359 9.00 -16.24 -4.48
N LEU A 360 9.34 -15.06 -3.94
CA LEU A 360 10.65 -14.83 -3.33
C LEU A 360 10.90 -15.73 -2.11
N ASN A 361 9.92 -15.87 -1.22
CA ASN A 361 10.01 -16.66 0.00
C ASN A 361 10.23 -18.16 -0.30
N SER A 362 9.82 -18.63 -1.48
CA SER A 362 10.13 -19.98 -1.95
C SER A 362 11.59 -20.18 -2.38
N SER A 363 12.31 -19.09 -2.68
CA SER A 363 13.69 -19.10 -3.16
C SER A 363 14.74 -18.61 -2.14
N ILE A 364 14.31 -18.08 -0.99
CA ILE A 364 15.20 -17.58 0.07
C ILE A 364 15.12 -18.44 1.33
N ASN A 365 16.04 -18.21 2.28
CA ASN A 365 16.05 -18.94 3.55
C ASN A 365 14.82 -18.60 4.38
N SER A 366 14.05 -19.63 4.75
CA SER A 366 12.86 -19.47 5.58
C SER A 366 13.19 -19.26 7.06
N SER A 367 14.36 -19.73 7.50
CA SER A 367 14.81 -19.65 8.90
C SER A 367 15.96 -18.66 9.09
N SER A 368 15.87 -17.85 10.13
CA SER A 368 16.93 -16.92 10.52
C SER A 368 16.94 -16.67 12.01
N SER A 369 18.12 -16.47 12.59
CA SER A 369 18.28 -15.99 13.96
C SER A 369 17.94 -14.50 14.09
N TYR A 370 18.21 -13.72 13.04
CA TYR A 370 17.85 -12.31 12.95
C TYR A 370 17.52 -11.95 11.49
N THR A 371 16.44 -11.20 11.28
CA THR A 371 16.04 -10.66 9.98
C THR A 371 15.66 -9.19 10.10
N SER A 372 16.08 -8.39 9.13
CA SER A 372 15.67 -6.99 8.95
C SER A 372 15.02 -6.82 7.58
N ILE A 373 13.82 -6.25 7.52
CA ILE A 373 13.15 -5.87 6.27
C ILE A 373 12.85 -4.38 6.33
N SER A 374 13.37 -3.62 5.39
CA SER A 374 13.27 -2.15 5.36
C SER A 374 12.64 -1.70 4.05
N SER A 375 11.63 -0.81 4.12
CA SER A 375 11.07 -0.20 2.92
C SER A 375 12.11 0.66 2.22
N ILE A 376 12.15 0.64 0.88
CA ILE A 376 13.05 1.52 0.13
C ILE A 376 12.76 3.01 0.40
N GLU A 377 11.53 3.35 0.77
CA GLU A 377 11.14 4.72 1.13
C GLU A 377 11.91 5.23 2.35
N PHE A 378 12.30 4.34 3.27
CA PHE A 378 13.15 4.68 4.42
C PHE A 378 14.49 5.28 3.96
N TYR A 379 15.05 4.81 2.85
CA TYR A 379 16.34 5.27 2.32
C TYR A 379 16.24 6.51 1.43
N LYS A 380 15.03 6.92 1.02
CA LYS A 380 14.78 8.13 0.20
C LYS A 380 14.66 9.41 1.03
N GLN A 381 14.39 9.29 2.33
CA GLN A 381 14.12 10.44 3.19
C GLN A 381 15.41 11.02 3.77
N ASN A 382 16.03 11.99 3.07
CA ASN A 382 17.07 12.81 3.68
C ASN A 382 17.22 14.23 3.07
N SER A 383 17.45 15.22 3.94
CA SER A 383 17.66 16.64 3.61
C SER A 383 19.11 16.99 3.29
N THR A 384 20.06 16.09 3.52
CA THR A 384 21.51 16.38 3.45
C THR A 384 22.20 15.92 2.17
N LEU A 385 21.47 15.34 1.21
CA LEU A 385 22.02 14.87 -0.07
C LEU A 385 22.26 16.03 -1.04
N SER A 386 23.16 15.82 -2.02
CA SER A 386 23.26 16.71 -3.17
C SER A 386 21.90 16.79 -3.90
N LYS A 387 21.62 17.91 -4.57
CA LYS A 387 20.36 18.07 -5.32
C LYS A 387 20.21 16.98 -6.39
N ASN A 388 21.32 16.52 -6.97
CA ASN A 388 21.35 15.47 -7.97
C ASN A 388 20.98 14.11 -7.35
N ASP A 389 21.71 13.67 -6.32
CA ASP A 389 21.47 12.40 -5.65
C ASP A 389 20.07 12.32 -5.04
N SER A 390 19.59 13.41 -4.44
CA SER A 390 18.22 13.48 -3.92
C SER A 390 17.19 13.26 -5.02
N LYS A 391 17.43 13.79 -6.24
CA LYS A 391 16.53 13.60 -7.38
C LYS A 391 16.57 12.15 -7.86
N ILE A 392 17.75 11.55 -7.98
CA ILE A 392 17.94 10.16 -8.41
C ILE A 392 17.22 9.21 -7.45
N LEU A 393 17.50 9.30 -6.14
CA LEU A 393 16.87 8.42 -5.14
C LEU A 393 15.35 8.61 -5.04
N LYS A 394 14.84 9.84 -5.22
CA LYS A 394 13.39 10.09 -5.27
C LYS A 394 12.71 9.47 -6.50
N GLN A 395 13.44 9.28 -7.60
CA GLN A 395 12.94 8.65 -8.82
C GLN A 395 12.96 7.12 -8.77
N LEU A 396 13.73 6.52 -7.85
CA LEU A 396 13.78 5.07 -7.66
C LEU A 396 12.37 4.52 -7.41
N SER A 397 11.96 3.51 -8.18
CA SER A 397 10.61 2.94 -8.06
C SER A 397 10.47 2.10 -6.78
N SER A 398 9.68 2.57 -5.81
CA SER A 398 9.31 1.78 -4.62
C SER A 398 8.27 0.70 -4.88
N LYS A 399 7.72 0.65 -6.09
CA LYS A 399 6.89 -0.47 -6.51
C LYS A 399 7.72 -1.62 -7.04
N THR A 400 8.76 -1.29 -7.82
CA THR A 400 9.67 -2.26 -8.42
C THR A 400 10.66 -2.81 -7.41
N TYR A 401 11.17 -1.97 -6.50
CA TYR A 401 12.09 -2.37 -5.44
C TYR A 401 11.48 -1.99 -4.08
N PRO A 402 10.52 -2.77 -3.57
CA PRO A 402 9.73 -2.34 -2.42
C PRO A 402 10.50 -2.37 -1.10
N PHE A 403 11.41 -3.34 -0.95
CA PHE A 403 12.11 -3.60 0.31
C PHE A 403 13.59 -3.94 0.10
N ILE A 404 14.35 -3.82 1.18
CA ILE A 404 15.69 -4.39 1.36
C ILE A 404 15.59 -5.40 2.51
N ILE A 405 16.04 -6.63 2.28
CA ILE A 405 15.94 -7.75 3.21
C ILE A 405 17.35 -8.20 3.58
N SER A 406 17.64 -8.30 4.88
CA SER A 406 18.91 -8.79 5.44
C SER A 406 18.60 -9.92 6.42
N GLN A 407 19.02 -11.15 6.12
CA GLN A 407 18.80 -12.33 6.95
C GLN A 407 20.12 -12.88 7.48
N TYR A 408 20.12 -13.31 8.74
CA TYR A 408 21.31 -13.76 9.45
C TYR A 408 21.05 -15.08 10.18
N VAL A 409 21.98 -16.02 10.06
CA VAL A 409 22.06 -17.23 10.89
C VAL A 409 23.37 -17.13 11.66
N HIS A 410 23.28 -16.72 12.93
CA HIS A 410 24.44 -16.53 13.79
C HIS A 410 24.90 -17.87 14.36
N GLU A 411 26.20 -18.09 14.32
CA GLU A 411 26.87 -19.20 14.98
C GLU A 411 27.76 -18.62 16.09
N ASN A 412 29.01 -19.08 16.22
CA ASN A 412 29.98 -18.57 17.19
C ASN A 412 30.91 -17.55 16.52
N GLU A 413 30.72 -16.25 16.82
CA GLU A 413 31.53 -15.13 16.30
C GLU A 413 31.47 -14.89 14.77
N TYR A 414 30.59 -15.60 14.07
CA TYR A 414 30.22 -15.31 12.68
C TYR A 414 28.74 -15.55 12.44
N ALA A 415 28.26 -15.12 11.27
CA ALA A 415 26.92 -15.43 10.82
C ALA A 415 26.87 -15.61 9.30
N HIS A 416 26.13 -16.61 8.84
CA HIS A 416 25.72 -16.66 7.44
C HIS A 416 24.78 -15.49 7.16
N TYR A 417 25.05 -14.77 6.08
CA TYR A 417 24.36 -13.54 5.71
C TYR A 417 23.76 -13.68 4.32
N ASN A 418 22.48 -13.34 4.21
CA ASN A 418 21.79 -13.23 2.92
C ASN A 418 21.16 -11.85 2.80
N PHE A 419 21.34 -11.23 1.64
CA PHE A 419 20.84 -9.90 1.32
C PHE A 419 20.03 -9.96 0.03
N HIS A 420 18.82 -9.41 0.07
CA HIS A 420 17.91 -9.42 -1.07
C HIS A 420 17.29 -8.04 -1.30
N ILE A 421 17.26 -7.61 -2.55
CA ILE A 421 16.40 -6.51 -3.02
C ILE A 421 15.42 -7.12 -4.03
N PRO A 422 14.15 -7.34 -3.65
CA PRO A 422 13.15 -7.94 -4.54
C PRO A 422 12.94 -7.08 -5.79
N VAL A 423 12.77 -7.73 -6.93
CA VAL A 423 12.46 -7.11 -8.22
C VAL A 423 11.02 -7.46 -8.59
N VAL A 424 10.14 -6.48 -8.45
CA VAL A 424 8.70 -6.65 -8.63
C VAL A 424 8.25 -6.10 -9.97
N ASN A 425 7.55 -6.92 -10.74
CA ASN A 425 6.88 -6.48 -11.96
C ASN A 425 5.50 -5.88 -11.64
N ASP A 426 5.33 -4.59 -11.91
CA ASP A 426 4.12 -3.81 -11.64
C ASP A 426 2.85 -4.44 -12.26
N ASP A 427 2.97 -5.16 -13.39
CA ASP A 427 1.84 -5.79 -14.07
C ASP A 427 1.26 -6.97 -13.28
N LEU A 428 2.10 -7.71 -12.55
CA LEU A 428 1.68 -8.87 -11.74
C LEU A 428 0.96 -8.45 -10.44
N ASN A 429 1.24 -7.25 -9.93
CA ASN A 429 0.59 -6.68 -8.74
C ASN A 429 -0.50 -5.64 -9.08
N SER A 430 -0.92 -5.56 -10.35
CA SER A 430 -2.02 -4.69 -10.78
C SER A 430 -3.37 -5.23 -10.27
N GLY A 431 -3.63 -5.05 -8.97
CA GLY A 431 -4.83 -5.58 -8.33
C GLY A 431 -4.86 -5.56 -6.80
N SER A 432 -3.84 -5.05 -6.11
CA SER A 432 -3.90 -4.93 -4.65
C SER A 432 -4.88 -3.81 -4.25
N VAL A 433 -5.95 -4.20 -3.58
CA VAL A 433 -6.94 -3.26 -3.05
C VAL A 433 -6.44 -2.75 -1.70
N GLN A 434 -6.23 -1.44 -1.58
CA GLN A 434 -5.74 -0.83 -0.35
C GLN A 434 -6.89 -0.13 0.39
N GLN A 435 -7.05 -0.45 1.68
CA GLN A 435 -7.85 0.37 2.59
C GLN A 435 -7.09 1.67 2.88
N SER A 436 -7.40 2.72 2.13
CA SER A 436 -6.72 4.01 2.21
C SER A 436 -7.14 4.89 3.38
N MET A 437 -8.34 4.66 3.93
CA MET A 437 -8.85 5.45 5.05
C MET A 437 -9.93 4.67 5.82
N THR A 438 -9.90 4.84 7.14
CA THR A 438 -11.01 4.58 8.06
C THR A 438 -11.34 5.88 8.77
N TYR A 439 -12.63 6.23 8.84
CA TYR A 439 -13.11 7.39 9.59
C TYR A 439 -14.14 6.92 10.62
N LYS A 440 -13.79 7.05 11.90
CA LYS A 440 -14.69 6.73 13.01
C LYS A 440 -15.70 7.86 13.21
N SER A 441 -16.97 7.61 12.89
CA SER A 441 -18.02 8.60 13.12
C SER A 441 -18.31 8.73 14.61
N GLY A 442 -18.53 9.95 15.09
CA GLY A 442 -18.92 10.19 16.49
C GLY A 442 -20.40 9.94 16.78
N SER A 443 -21.20 9.66 15.74
CA SER A 443 -22.64 9.40 15.81
C SER A 443 -23.07 8.53 14.63
N SER A 444 -24.21 7.87 14.76
CA SER A 444 -24.65 6.89 13.78
C SER A 444 -24.90 7.47 12.40
N ILE A 445 -24.49 6.75 11.36
CA ILE A 445 -24.62 7.19 9.98
C ILE A 445 -26.01 6.81 9.48
N ILE A 446 -26.83 7.82 9.17
CA ILE A 446 -28.21 7.61 8.71
C ILE A 446 -28.39 7.76 7.20
N ALA A 447 -27.40 8.35 6.51
CA ALA A 447 -27.36 8.43 5.05
C ALA A 447 -25.92 8.51 4.52
N GLY A 448 -25.64 7.79 3.43
CA GLY A 448 -24.30 7.65 2.86
C GLY A 448 -23.67 6.30 3.21
N PRO A 449 -22.36 6.15 3.02
CA PRO A 449 -21.40 7.14 2.53
C PRO A 449 -21.50 7.39 1.02
N PHE A 450 -21.24 8.62 0.60
CA PHE A 450 -21.30 9.06 -0.80
C PHE A 450 -19.94 9.57 -1.28
N LEU A 451 -19.44 9.04 -2.40
CA LEU A 451 -18.20 9.55 -3.01
C LEU A 451 -18.44 10.88 -3.73
N PHE A 452 -17.71 11.93 -3.32
CA PHE A 452 -17.75 13.26 -3.91
C PHE A 452 -16.43 13.61 -4.61
N PRO A 453 -16.42 13.89 -5.93
CA PRO A 453 -15.17 14.10 -6.66
C PRO A 453 -14.41 15.36 -6.22
N ASN A 454 -13.13 15.19 -5.94
CA ASN A 454 -12.23 16.25 -5.53
C ASN A 454 -11.35 16.70 -6.70
N HIS A 455 -11.67 17.86 -7.28
CA HIS A 455 -10.94 18.42 -8.43
C HIS A 455 -9.49 18.84 -8.10
N LEU A 456 -9.15 19.04 -6.82
CA LEU A 456 -7.81 19.43 -6.39
C LEU A 456 -6.87 18.22 -6.35
N THR A 457 -7.34 17.10 -5.79
CA THR A 457 -6.55 15.86 -5.67
C THR A 457 -6.73 14.92 -6.86
N LYS A 458 -7.73 15.17 -7.72
CA LYS A 458 -8.22 14.26 -8.77
C LYS A 458 -8.69 12.91 -8.20
N GLY A 459 -9.09 12.86 -6.92
CA GLY A 459 -9.65 11.70 -6.23
C GLY A 459 -11.09 11.93 -5.79
N TYR A 460 -11.48 11.33 -4.66
CA TYR A 460 -12.81 11.48 -4.06
C TYR A 460 -12.71 11.77 -2.56
N ASP A 461 -13.50 12.74 -2.10
CA ASP A 461 -13.84 12.94 -0.70
C ASP A 461 -15.11 12.10 -0.39
N VAL A 462 -15.45 11.92 0.89
CA VAL A 462 -16.63 11.15 1.33
C VAL A 462 -17.61 12.05 2.06
N ALA A 463 -18.87 12.05 1.62
CA ALA A 463 -19.97 12.75 2.29
C ALA A 463 -20.91 11.76 2.98
N PHE A 464 -21.43 12.11 4.15
CA PHE A 464 -22.41 11.30 4.89
C PHE A 464 -23.22 12.18 5.84
N GLN A 465 -24.38 11.71 6.27
CA GLN A 465 -25.22 12.36 7.27
C GLN A 465 -25.26 11.54 8.56
N ASP A 466 -25.05 12.21 9.69
CA ASP A 466 -25.17 11.62 11.03
C ASP A 466 -26.61 11.66 11.57
N ALA A 467 -26.84 10.97 12.69
CA ALA A 467 -28.14 10.89 13.35
C ALA A 467 -28.64 12.26 13.87
N GLU A 468 -27.75 13.22 14.09
CA GLU A 468 -28.09 14.62 14.41
C GLU A 468 -28.47 15.44 13.16
N LEU A 469 -28.66 14.79 12.01
CA LEU A 469 -29.02 15.39 10.73
C LEU A 469 -27.97 16.34 10.15
N LYS A 470 -26.70 16.21 10.53
CA LYS A 470 -25.60 17.01 9.97
C LYS A 470 -24.96 16.26 8.80
N LEU A 471 -24.83 16.96 7.67
CA LEU A 471 -24.05 16.50 6.54
C LEU A 471 -22.58 16.86 6.76
N HIS A 472 -21.70 15.87 6.65
CA HIS A 472 -20.25 16.03 6.72
C HIS A 472 -19.62 15.78 5.35
N LEU A 473 -18.46 16.40 5.12
CA LEU A 473 -17.55 16.04 4.04
C LEU A 473 -16.17 15.77 4.64
N VAL A 474 -15.62 14.60 4.38
CA VAL A 474 -14.32 14.12 4.90
C VAL A 474 -13.40 13.82 3.72
N SER A 475 -12.12 14.17 3.83
CA SER A 475 -11.14 13.87 2.80
C SER A 475 -10.82 12.37 2.71
N ASP A 476 -10.17 11.96 1.64
CA ASP A 476 -9.54 10.63 1.45
C ASP A 476 -8.45 10.26 2.48
N LYS A 477 -8.23 11.11 3.50
CA LYS A 477 -7.27 10.93 4.59
C LYS A 477 -7.93 11.03 5.98
N GLY A 478 -9.26 11.01 6.04
CA GLY A 478 -10.01 11.07 7.29
C GLY A 478 -10.10 12.48 7.91
N LYS A 479 -9.64 13.54 7.22
CA LYS A 479 -9.79 14.92 7.71
C LYS A 479 -11.16 15.47 7.32
N ARG A 480 -12.00 15.78 8.32
CA ARG A 480 -13.25 16.49 8.10
C ARG A 480 -13.00 17.89 7.54
N HIS A 481 -13.57 18.19 6.38
CA HIS A 481 -13.55 19.51 5.75
C HIS A 481 -14.54 20.46 6.42
N TRP A 482 -15.79 20.02 6.59
CA TRP A 482 -16.86 20.81 7.20
C TRP A 482 -18.02 19.90 7.65
N SER A 483 -18.92 20.47 8.43
CA SER A 483 -20.20 19.89 8.84
C SER A 483 -21.30 20.94 8.69
N LYS A 484 -22.47 20.57 8.16
CA LYS A 484 -23.62 21.46 7.94
C LYS A 484 -24.89 20.81 8.48
N GLN A 485 -25.58 21.51 9.38
CA GLN A 485 -26.90 21.09 9.86
C GLN A 485 -27.92 21.11 8.72
N LEU A 486 -28.62 20.00 8.50
CA LEU A 486 -29.73 19.91 7.56
C LEU A 486 -31.08 19.93 8.30
N LYS A 487 -32.16 20.22 7.55
CA LYS A 487 -33.53 20.31 8.07
C LYS A 487 -34.28 18.97 8.12
N GLY A 488 -33.65 17.89 7.67
CA GLY A 488 -34.23 16.54 7.63
C GLY A 488 -33.22 15.51 7.12
N LYS A 489 -33.63 14.24 7.14
CA LYS A 489 -32.84 13.13 6.57
C LYS A 489 -32.71 13.30 5.06
N ILE A 490 -31.51 13.03 4.51
CA ILE A 490 -31.26 13.01 3.07
C ILE A 490 -32.08 11.88 2.44
N LEU A 491 -32.76 12.19 1.34
CA LEU A 491 -33.51 11.23 0.54
C LEU A 491 -32.66 10.76 -0.65
N GLY A 492 -32.30 9.48 -0.66
CA GLY A 492 -31.53 8.85 -1.73
C GLY A 492 -30.06 9.28 -1.78
N GLU A 493 -29.48 9.28 -2.99
CA GLU A 493 -28.07 9.61 -3.21
C GLU A 493 -27.83 11.10 -3.41
N ILE A 494 -26.63 11.57 -3.01
CA ILE A 494 -26.14 12.89 -3.40
C ILE A 494 -25.74 12.88 -4.88
N GLN A 495 -26.43 13.70 -5.68
CA GLN A 495 -26.12 13.92 -7.08
C GLN A 495 -24.99 14.95 -7.23
N VAL A 496 -24.10 14.72 -8.20
CA VAL A 496 -22.96 15.61 -8.46
C VAL A 496 -23.14 16.35 -9.78
N VAL A 497 -23.05 17.67 -9.75
CA VAL A 497 -23.19 18.53 -10.94
C VAL A 497 -22.03 19.50 -11.10
N ASP A 498 -21.93 20.12 -12.27
CA ASP A 498 -20.98 21.20 -12.60
C ASP A 498 -21.74 22.37 -13.24
N GLY A 499 -22.59 23.02 -12.45
CA GLY A 499 -23.54 24.02 -12.94
C GLY A 499 -22.86 25.27 -13.52
N TYR A 500 -21.64 25.57 -13.09
CA TYR A 500 -20.84 26.70 -13.57
C TYR A 500 -19.88 26.33 -14.72
N LYS A 501 -19.90 25.07 -15.18
CA LYS A 501 -19.15 24.56 -16.33
C LYS A 501 -17.63 24.74 -16.23
N ASN A 502 -17.10 24.86 -15.02
CA ASN A 502 -15.70 25.16 -14.74
C ASN A 502 -14.95 23.98 -14.08
N GLY A 503 -15.58 22.81 -13.99
CA GLY A 503 -15.01 21.62 -13.39
C GLY A 503 -15.13 21.57 -11.86
N ARG A 504 -15.47 22.68 -11.20
CA ARG A 504 -15.77 22.69 -9.76
C ARG A 504 -17.13 22.04 -9.55
N LYS A 505 -17.14 20.92 -8.85
CA LYS A 505 -18.35 20.12 -8.63
C LYS A 505 -19.17 20.63 -7.45
N GLN A 506 -20.47 20.39 -7.50
CA GLN A 506 -21.44 20.75 -6.46
C GLN A 506 -22.27 19.52 -6.07
N LEU A 507 -22.83 19.55 -4.86
CA LEU A 507 -23.70 18.54 -4.30
C LEU A 507 -25.17 18.97 -4.50
N VAL A 508 -26.02 18.07 -5.00
CA VAL A 508 -27.47 18.28 -5.14
C VAL A 508 -28.18 17.11 -4.49
N PHE A 509 -29.07 17.37 -3.54
CA PHE A 509 -29.85 16.33 -2.87
C PHE A 509 -31.12 16.93 -2.26
N THR A 510 -32.08 16.08 -1.94
CA THR A 510 -33.26 16.47 -1.15
C THR A 510 -33.19 15.90 0.25
N THR A 511 -33.86 16.59 1.15
CA THR A 511 -34.31 16.07 2.44
C THR A 511 -35.82 16.05 2.44
N GLU A 512 -36.44 15.48 3.47
CA GLU A 512 -37.89 15.53 3.66
C GLU A 512 -38.51 16.95 3.61
N LYS A 513 -37.71 18.02 3.78
CA LYS A 513 -38.21 19.41 3.88
C LYS A 513 -37.63 20.39 2.87
N ALA A 514 -36.53 20.04 2.20
CA ALA A 514 -35.83 20.99 1.34
C ALA A 514 -34.96 20.30 0.29
N ILE A 515 -34.80 20.95 -0.87
CA ILE A 515 -33.76 20.65 -1.85
C ILE A 515 -32.54 21.53 -1.58
N TYR A 516 -31.37 20.92 -1.54
CA TYR A 516 -30.08 21.58 -1.33
C TYR A 516 -29.25 21.57 -2.61
N TYR A 517 -28.51 22.66 -2.82
CA TYR A 517 -27.48 22.78 -3.84
C TYR A 517 -26.27 23.46 -3.20
N LEU A 518 -25.21 22.68 -2.95
CA LEU A 518 -24.06 23.11 -2.17
C LEU A 518 -22.78 23.11 -2.99
N ASP A 519 -21.90 24.07 -2.74
CA ASP A 519 -20.53 24.03 -3.24
C ASP A 519 -19.67 23.01 -2.46
N ARG A 520 -18.44 22.77 -2.93
CA ARG A 520 -17.48 21.87 -2.25
C ARG A 520 -17.20 22.26 -0.78
N ASN A 521 -17.37 23.53 -0.42
CA ASN A 521 -17.11 24.04 0.93
C ASN A 521 -18.37 23.99 1.83
N GLY A 522 -19.45 23.35 1.38
CA GLY A 522 -20.71 23.24 2.13
C GLY A 522 -21.53 24.53 2.14
N LYS A 523 -21.18 25.52 1.30
CA LYS A 523 -21.93 26.76 1.18
C LYS A 523 -23.08 26.60 0.22
N ASP A 524 -24.21 27.22 0.56
CA ASP A 524 -25.39 27.23 -0.27
C ASP A 524 -25.12 27.99 -1.59
N VAL A 525 -25.64 27.46 -2.69
CA VAL A 525 -25.43 28.00 -4.03
C VAL A 525 -26.71 28.67 -4.52
N ASN A 526 -26.59 29.91 -5.02
CA ASN A 526 -27.70 30.70 -5.53
C ASN A 526 -28.85 30.82 -4.50
N LYS A 527 -30.10 30.49 -4.88
CA LYS A 527 -31.28 30.58 -4.01
C LYS A 527 -31.53 29.34 -3.16
N TYR A 528 -30.68 28.32 -3.26
CA TYR A 528 -30.84 27.11 -2.47
C TYR A 528 -30.39 27.34 -1.02
N PRO A 529 -30.86 26.52 -0.05
CA PRO A 529 -31.89 25.50 -0.20
C PRO A 529 -33.28 26.09 -0.48
N LEU A 530 -34.12 25.35 -1.21
CA LEU A 530 -35.53 25.69 -1.38
C LEU A 530 -36.37 24.81 -0.44
N GLU A 531 -37.22 25.42 0.36
CA GLU A 531 -38.00 24.75 1.40
C GLU A 531 -39.43 24.42 0.93
N PHE A 532 -39.92 23.25 1.37
CA PHE A 532 -41.21 22.69 1.01
C PHE A 532 -42.05 22.44 2.26
N LYS A 533 -43.15 23.20 2.41
CA LYS A 533 -44.04 23.11 3.59
C LYS A 533 -44.73 21.75 3.73
N ASN A 534 -45.13 21.15 2.61
CA ASN A 534 -45.84 19.86 2.59
C ASN A 534 -44.88 18.68 2.37
N GLY A 535 -43.59 18.87 2.65
CA GLY A 535 -42.56 17.85 2.50
C GLY A 535 -42.12 17.56 1.06
N ILE A 536 -41.17 16.64 0.93
CA ILE A 536 -40.66 16.07 -0.31
C ILE A 536 -40.66 14.56 -0.15
N ASP A 537 -41.27 13.83 -1.08
CA ASP A 537 -41.49 12.38 -0.92
C ASP A 537 -40.42 11.53 -1.59
N GLN A 538 -39.65 12.11 -2.52
CA GLN A 538 -38.72 11.39 -3.36
C GLN A 538 -37.34 12.05 -3.43
N PRO A 539 -36.26 11.28 -3.61
CA PRO A 539 -34.95 11.80 -3.99
C PRO A 539 -35.03 12.72 -5.21
N VAL A 540 -34.23 13.78 -5.23
CA VAL A 540 -34.15 14.72 -6.35
C VAL A 540 -33.70 14.02 -7.63
N SER A 541 -34.39 14.34 -8.72
CA SER A 541 -33.94 13.93 -10.05
C SER A 541 -33.20 15.07 -10.74
N VAL A 542 -32.01 14.77 -11.26
CA VAL A 542 -31.15 15.75 -11.95
C VAL A 542 -31.09 15.40 -13.43
N PHE A 543 -31.59 16.31 -14.28
CA PHE A 543 -31.59 16.12 -15.73
C PHE A 543 -30.62 17.06 -16.44
N ASP A 544 -29.87 16.54 -17.40
CA ASP A 544 -29.06 17.31 -18.37
C ASP A 544 -29.42 16.85 -19.80
N TYR A 545 -30.52 17.38 -20.33
CA TYR A 545 -31.16 16.90 -21.56
C TYR A 545 -30.23 16.79 -22.78
N ASP A 546 -29.34 17.77 -22.94
CA ASP A 546 -28.49 17.93 -24.12
C ASP A 546 -27.00 17.84 -23.76
N ASN A 547 -26.66 17.27 -22.59
CA ASN A 547 -25.29 17.24 -22.04
C ASN A 547 -24.61 18.63 -22.02
N SER A 548 -25.41 19.67 -21.87
CA SER A 548 -24.97 21.07 -21.93
C SER A 548 -24.66 21.64 -20.54
N ARG A 549 -24.81 20.82 -19.49
CA ARG A 549 -24.71 21.18 -18.07
C ARG A 549 -25.72 22.25 -17.67
N ASN A 550 -26.82 22.35 -18.40
CA ASN A 550 -27.96 23.21 -18.06
C ASN A 550 -28.95 22.40 -17.23
N TYR A 551 -28.53 22.08 -16.00
CA TYR A 551 -29.25 21.12 -15.17
C TYR A 551 -30.67 21.55 -14.82
N ARG A 552 -31.54 20.55 -14.64
CA ARG A 552 -32.90 20.69 -14.14
C ARG A 552 -33.06 19.80 -12.92
N PHE A 553 -33.46 20.39 -11.81
CA PHE A 553 -33.70 19.66 -10.57
C PHE A 553 -35.20 19.47 -10.41
N VAL A 554 -35.64 18.22 -10.36
CA VAL A 554 -37.06 17.86 -10.23
C VAL A 554 -37.33 17.34 -8.84
N VAL A 555 -38.31 17.94 -8.18
CA VAL A 555 -38.76 17.63 -6.83
C VAL A 555 -40.19 17.12 -6.90
N THR A 556 -40.43 15.97 -6.25
CA THR A 556 -41.76 15.35 -6.14
C THR A 556 -42.40 15.72 -4.81
N GLN A 557 -43.67 16.13 -4.85
CA GLN A 557 -44.49 16.39 -3.67
C GLN A 557 -45.92 15.88 -3.92
N GLY A 558 -46.27 14.73 -3.33
CA GLY A 558 -47.48 13.97 -3.56
C GLY A 558 -47.68 13.67 -5.04
N SER A 559 -48.71 14.28 -5.63
CA SER A 559 -49.01 14.17 -7.06
C SER A 559 -48.35 15.23 -7.94
N ARG A 560 -47.53 16.14 -7.37
CA ARG A 560 -46.96 17.29 -8.08
C ARG A 560 -45.48 17.10 -8.39
N LEU A 561 -45.06 17.67 -9.52
CA LEU A 561 -43.66 17.79 -9.91
C LEU A 561 -43.30 19.28 -10.04
N PHE A 562 -42.24 19.67 -9.33
CA PHE A 562 -41.63 20.98 -9.47
C PHE A 562 -40.28 20.85 -10.16
N MET A 563 -40.01 21.71 -11.15
CA MET A 563 -38.74 21.72 -11.86
C MET A 563 -38.06 23.08 -11.70
N TYR A 564 -36.84 23.05 -11.17
CA TYR A 564 -36.02 24.24 -10.93
C TYR A 564 -34.75 24.22 -11.78
N ASP A 565 -34.26 25.41 -12.12
CA ASP A 565 -32.93 25.60 -12.69
C ASP A 565 -31.84 25.68 -11.60
N ILE A 566 -30.58 25.76 -12.02
CA ILE A 566 -29.45 25.89 -11.10
C ILE A 566 -29.49 27.16 -10.22
N ASN A 567 -30.28 28.18 -10.60
CA ASN A 567 -30.45 29.43 -9.85
C ASN A 567 -31.61 29.36 -8.85
N GLY A 568 -32.36 28.27 -8.83
CA GLY A 568 -33.54 28.06 -7.97
C GLY A 568 -34.81 28.69 -8.52
N ASN A 569 -34.85 29.05 -9.81
CA ASN A 569 -36.07 29.54 -10.45
C ASN A 569 -36.89 28.38 -11.02
N ALA A 570 -38.21 28.47 -10.92
CA ALA A 570 -39.11 27.53 -11.58
C ALA A 570 -38.97 27.61 -13.11
N VAL A 571 -38.92 26.46 -13.76
CA VAL A 571 -38.74 26.36 -15.21
C VAL A 571 -40.08 26.59 -15.91
N LYS A 572 -40.26 27.80 -16.48
CA LYS A 572 -41.54 28.26 -17.09
C LYS A 572 -42.15 27.32 -18.15
N GLY A 573 -41.32 26.52 -18.83
CA GLY A 573 -41.77 25.61 -19.90
C GLY A 573 -42.25 24.23 -19.41
N PHE A 574 -42.19 23.95 -18.10
CA PHE A 574 -42.58 22.67 -17.52
C PHE A 574 -43.94 22.78 -16.82
N ASN A 575 -44.97 22.23 -17.46
CA ASN A 575 -46.36 22.31 -17.01
C ASN A 575 -46.95 20.89 -16.86
N TYR A 576 -46.52 20.18 -15.83
CA TYR A 576 -47.11 18.88 -15.48
C TYR A 576 -48.47 19.08 -14.81
N GLN A 577 -49.46 18.29 -15.23
CA GLN A 577 -50.80 18.27 -14.63
C GLN A 577 -50.88 17.08 -13.67
N PRO A 578 -50.98 17.31 -12.35
CA PRO A 578 -51.09 16.23 -11.35
C PRO A 578 -52.28 15.31 -11.62
N ASP A 579 -52.03 14.01 -11.70
CA ASP A 579 -53.04 13.00 -12.04
C ASP A 579 -52.79 11.67 -11.29
N GLY A 580 -52.58 11.78 -9.97
CA GLY A 580 -52.31 10.68 -9.04
C GLY A 580 -51.02 10.88 -8.26
N GLU A 581 -50.91 10.26 -7.09
CA GLU A 581 -49.70 10.28 -6.26
C GLU A 581 -48.52 9.65 -7.00
N ILE A 582 -47.33 10.25 -6.86
CA ILE A 582 -46.09 9.80 -7.51
C ILE A 582 -45.27 8.99 -6.50
N LEU A 583 -44.98 7.74 -6.86
CA LEU A 583 -44.38 6.76 -5.94
C LEU A 583 -42.87 6.59 -6.14
N THR A 584 -42.30 7.09 -7.24
CA THR A 584 -40.87 6.98 -7.52
C THR A 584 -40.28 8.28 -8.08
N SER A 585 -39.00 8.53 -7.80
CA SER A 585 -38.24 9.63 -8.38
C SER A 585 -38.29 9.61 -9.92
N PRO A 586 -38.69 10.72 -10.56
CA PRO A 586 -38.70 10.82 -12.02
C PRO A 586 -37.36 10.51 -12.67
N GLN A 587 -37.34 9.64 -13.68
CA GLN A 587 -36.14 9.28 -14.43
C GLN A 587 -36.18 9.90 -15.82
N HIS A 588 -35.07 10.47 -16.28
CA HIS A 588 -34.94 10.97 -17.64
C HIS A 588 -34.30 9.91 -18.53
N ILE A 589 -34.96 9.61 -19.64
CA ILE A 589 -34.40 8.79 -20.73
C ILE A 589 -34.60 9.52 -22.06
N ARG A 590 -33.58 9.46 -22.91
CA ARG A 590 -33.65 9.91 -24.29
C ARG A 590 -33.64 8.72 -25.21
N VAL A 591 -34.72 8.55 -25.98
CA VAL A 591 -34.84 7.50 -27.00
C VAL A 591 -34.94 8.19 -28.36
N ASN A 592 -33.95 7.93 -29.23
CA ASN A 592 -33.73 8.69 -30.45
C ASN A 592 -33.63 10.21 -30.14
N ASN A 593 -34.44 11.04 -30.80
CA ASN A 593 -34.50 12.49 -30.56
C ASN A 593 -35.63 12.91 -29.61
N LYS A 594 -36.15 11.98 -28.80
CA LYS A 594 -37.26 12.22 -27.88
C LYS A 594 -36.85 12.02 -26.42
N ASP A 595 -37.00 13.07 -25.63
CA ASP A 595 -36.92 12.99 -24.17
C ASP A 595 -38.20 12.45 -23.55
N PHE A 596 -38.03 11.60 -22.55
CA PHE A 596 -39.07 11.07 -21.70
C PHE A 596 -38.67 11.26 -20.23
N ILE A 597 -39.63 11.68 -19.42
CA ILE A 597 -39.55 11.65 -17.96
C ILE A 597 -40.52 10.54 -17.52
N ALA A 598 -40.01 9.55 -16.80
CA ALA A 598 -40.75 8.36 -16.41
C ALA A 598 -40.79 8.21 -14.89
N PHE A 599 -41.96 7.87 -14.35
CA PHE A 599 -42.17 7.59 -12.92
C PHE A 599 -43.40 6.72 -12.72
N ALA A 600 -43.42 6.01 -11.60
CA ALA A 600 -44.58 5.25 -11.16
C ALA A 600 -45.52 6.14 -10.35
N LYS A 601 -46.81 5.85 -10.49
CA LYS A 601 -47.89 6.48 -9.75
C LYS A 601 -48.71 5.43 -9.01
N ALA A 602 -49.54 5.90 -8.08
CA ALA A 602 -50.56 5.07 -7.46
C ALA A 602 -51.43 4.33 -8.49
N GLU A 603 -52.08 3.25 -8.05
CA GLU A 603 -52.88 2.35 -8.90
C GLU A 603 -52.05 1.67 -10.01
N ASN A 604 -50.76 1.39 -9.75
CA ASN A 604 -49.88 0.63 -10.66
C ASN A 604 -49.71 1.28 -12.04
N LYS A 605 -49.78 2.62 -12.14
CA LYS A 605 -49.64 3.35 -13.41
C LYS A 605 -48.21 3.84 -13.62
N ILE A 606 -47.69 3.71 -14.84
CA ILE A 606 -46.43 4.34 -15.24
C ILE A 606 -46.71 5.56 -16.12
N ALA A 607 -46.22 6.73 -15.71
CA ALA A 607 -46.30 7.95 -16.49
C ALA A 607 -45.08 8.08 -17.43
N LEU A 608 -45.30 8.43 -18.69
CA LEU A 608 -44.26 8.80 -19.65
C LEU A 608 -44.58 10.19 -20.22
N ILE A 609 -43.94 11.22 -19.66
CA ILE A 609 -44.18 12.62 -20.04
C ILE A 609 -43.00 13.21 -20.81
N SER A 610 -43.23 14.29 -21.55
CA SER A 610 -42.18 15.06 -22.22
C SER A 610 -41.44 15.97 -21.23
N ARG A 611 -40.31 16.54 -21.67
CA ARG A 611 -39.61 17.64 -20.96
C ARG A 611 -40.45 18.90 -20.70
N THR A 612 -41.65 19.02 -21.28
CA THR A 612 -42.60 20.12 -21.02
C THR A 612 -43.69 19.75 -20.03
N GLY A 613 -43.66 18.52 -19.49
CA GLY A 613 -44.63 18.05 -18.48
C GLY A 613 -45.89 17.39 -19.06
N LYS A 614 -46.05 17.35 -20.38
CA LYS A 614 -47.24 16.75 -21.03
C LYS A 614 -47.04 15.26 -21.26
N THR A 615 -48.10 14.46 -21.12
CA THR A 615 -48.10 13.05 -21.50
C THR A 615 -47.60 12.88 -22.92
N ARG A 616 -46.55 12.07 -23.08
CA ARG A 616 -45.90 11.82 -24.37
C ARG A 616 -46.31 10.48 -24.94
N THR A 617 -46.38 9.45 -24.10
CA THR A 617 -46.79 8.10 -24.47
C THR A 617 -47.67 7.53 -23.36
N LYS A 618 -48.72 6.79 -23.71
CA LYS A 618 -49.58 6.12 -22.72
C LYS A 618 -49.08 4.69 -22.50
N VAL A 619 -48.92 4.30 -21.24
CA VAL A 619 -48.72 2.90 -20.83
C VAL A 619 -50.06 2.40 -20.31
N THR A 620 -50.65 1.40 -20.98
CA THR A 620 -51.99 0.90 -20.65
C THR A 620 -51.98 -0.30 -19.73
N VAL A 621 -50.84 -1.00 -19.63
CA VAL A 621 -50.67 -2.17 -18.77
C VAL A 621 -50.36 -1.71 -17.34
N PRO A 622 -51.15 -2.11 -16.33
CA PRO A 622 -50.84 -1.82 -14.93
C PRO A 622 -49.61 -2.63 -14.49
N ILE A 623 -48.67 -1.97 -13.81
CA ILE A 623 -47.42 -2.55 -13.32
C ILE A 623 -47.24 -2.13 -11.86
N ALA A 624 -47.34 -3.09 -10.95
CA ALA A 624 -47.02 -2.89 -9.55
C ALA A 624 -45.49 -2.87 -9.39
N LEU A 625 -44.86 -1.72 -9.57
CA LEU A 625 -43.41 -1.57 -9.51
C LEU A 625 -42.90 -1.89 -8.08
N LYS A 626 -41.83 -2.71 -7.98
CA LYS A 626 -41.21 -3.08 -6.70
C LYS A 626 -40.28 -2.01 -6.14
N ASP A 627 -39.44 -1.43 -6.99
CA ASP A 627 -38.43 -0.43 -6.61
C ASP A 627 -38.46 0.75 -7.60
N LYS A 628 -37.37 0.99 -8.34
CA LYS A 628 -37.23 2.11 -9.28
C LYS A 628 -37.17 1.66 -10.72
N LEU A 629 -37.69 2.51 -11.63
CA LEU A 629 -37.46 2.34 -13.06
C LEU A 629 -35.99 2.63 -13.37
N LYS A 630 -35.40 1.78 -14.21
CA LYS A 630 -34.05 1.96 -14.73
C LYS A 630 -34.06 1.96 -16.25
N GLN A 631 -32.97 2.45 -16.83
CA GLN A 631 -32.76 2.38 -18.28
C GLN A 631 -31.99 1.11 -18.61
N LEU A 632 -32.39 0.44 -19.70
CA LEU A 632 -31.59 -0.57 -20.38
C LEU A 632 -31.74 -0.37 -21.89
N LYS A 633 -30.64 -0.01 -22.56
CA LYS A 633 -30.66 0.42 -23.97
C LYS A 633 -31.69 1.54 -24.19
N ASN A 634 -32.66 1.31 -25.07
CA ASN A 634 -33.74 2.25 -25.41
C ASN A 634 -35.06 1.95 -24.68
N LYS A 635 -35.03 1.13 -23.62
CA LYS A 635 -36.21 0.74 -22.84
C LYS A 635 -36.08 1.20 -21.39
N LEU A 636 -37.24 1.37 -20.75
CA LEU A 636 -37.34 1.42 -19.29
C LEU A 636 -37.56 0.00 -18.79
N VAL A 637 -36.93 -0.36 -17.67
CA VAL A 637 -36.97 -1.71 -17.11
C VAL A 637 -37.13 -1.65 -15.61
N GLY A 638 -37.61 -2.75 -15.02
CA GLY A 638 -37.75 -2.91 -13.58
C GLY A 638 -38.29 -4.28 -13.21
N LEU A 639 -38.49 -4.49 -11.91
CA LEU A 639 -39.19 -5.65 -11.37
C LEU A 639 -40.58 -5.22 -10.87
N ASP A 640 -41.58 -6.07 -11.10
CA ASP A 640 -42.85 -5.95 -10.38
C ASP A 640 -42.76 -6.52 -8.96
N GLN A 641 -43.81 -6.34 -8.16
CA GLN A 641 -43.92 -6.82 -6.78
C GLN A 641 -43.72 -8.35 -6.66
N ASP A 642 -43.98 -9.12 -7.73
CA ASP A 642 -43.77 -10.57 -7.76
C ASP A 642 -42.33 -10.97 -8.15
N GLY A 643 -41.46 -10.00 -8.44
CA GLY A 643 -40.08 -10.21 -8.88
C GLY A 643 -39.94 -10.53 -10.37
N LYS A 644 -40.99 -10.28 -11.18
CA LYS A 644 -40.95 -10.48 -12.62
C LYS A 644 -40.34 -9.26 -13.31
N PHE A 645 -39.36 -9.51 -14.17
CA PHE A 645 -38.76 -8.46 -14.99
C PHE A 645 -39.71 -8.03 -16.10
N PHE A 646 -39.85 -6.72 -16.26
CA PHE A 646 -40.58 -6.10 -17.36
C PHE A 646 -39.74 -5.05 -18.07
N SER A 647 -40.11 -4.78 -19.32
CA SER A 647 -39.56 -3.70 -20.11
C SER A 647 -40.69 -2.89 -20.77
N ILE A 648 -40.55 -1.57 -20.78
CA ILE A 648 -41.46 -0.63 -21.43
C ILE A 648 -40.71 0.02 -22.58
N ASN A 649 -41.28 -0.01 -23.77
CA ASN A 649 -40.81 0.78 -24.90
C ASN A 649 -41.38 2.22 -24.80
N PRO A 650 -40.57 3.25 -24.54
CA PRO A 650 -41.09 4.60 -24.32
C PRO A 650 -41.74 5.21 -25.56
N LEU A 651 -41.43 4.73 -26.77
CA LEU A 651 -41.95 5.30 -28.02
C LEU A 651 -43.40 4.93 -28.29
N ASN A 652 -43.84 3.72 -27.91
CA ASN A 652 -45.19 3.21 -28.17
C ASN A 652 -45.95 2.79 -26.90
N GLY A 653 -45.29 2.71 -25.74
CA GLY A 653 -45.91 2.37 -24.45
C GLY A 653 -46.11 0.87 -24.24
N GLU A 654 -45.59 0.04 -25.15
CA GLU A 654 -45.70 -1.41 -25.10
C GLU A 654 -44.89 -1.98 -23.93
N VAL A 655 -45.52 -2.89 -23.20
CA VAL A 655 -44.93 -3.56 -22.03
C VAL A 655 -44.72 -5.04 -22.38
N ALA A 656 -43.49 -5.51 -22.19
CA ALA A 656 -43.13 -6.91 -22.33
C ALA A 656 -42.60 -7.44 -21.01
N PHE A 657 -43.12 -8.57 -20.55
CA PHE A 657 -42.62 -9.30 -19.40
C PHE A 657 -41.75 -10.46 -19.86
N GLU A 658 -40.64 -10.72 -19.18
CA GLU A 658 -39.82 -11.91 -19.44
C GLU A 658 -40.38 -13.11 -18.66
N ASN A 659 -40.47 -14.27 -19.32
CA ASN A 659 -41.01 -15.52 -18.74
C ASN A 659 -39.95 -16.37 -18.03
N PHE A 660 -38.67 -15.98 -18.06
CA PHE A 660 -37.59 -16.71 -17.41
C PHE A 660 -37.47 -16.28 -15.95
N ASN A 661 -37.34 -17.26 -15.05
CA ASN A 661 -36.96 -17.23 -13.62
C ASN A 661 -37.31 -15.96 -12.84
N LYS A 662 -38.03 -16.09 -11.72
CA LYS A 662 -38.14 -14.99 -10.74
C LYS A 662 -36.74 -14.44 -10.48
N TYR A 663 -36.51 -13.21 -10.93
CA TYR A 663 -35.28 -12.52 -10.60
C TYR A 663 -35.35 -12.29 -9.09
N GLY A 664 -34.28 -12.58 -8.36
CA GLY A 664 -34.32 -12.54 -6.90
C GLY A 664 -34.55 -11.11 -6.39
N ASN A 665 -34.37 -10.91 -5.10
CA ASN A 665 -34.89 -9.70 -4.46
C ASN A 665 -34.29 -8.37 -4.95
N SER A 666 -33.14 -8.39 -5.61
CA SER A 666 -32.37 -7.20 -6.00
C SER A 666 -32.07 -7.16 -7.51
N PHE A 667 -32.18 -5.97 -8.11
CA PHE A 667 -31.96 -5.71 -9.54
C PHE A 667 -31.36 -4.33 -9.75
N ASP A 668 -30.39 -4.22 -10.66
CA ASP A 668 -29.93 -2.93 -11.18
C ASP A 668 -29.66 -3.00 -12.68
N SER A 669 -29.72 -1.84 -13.34
CA SER A 669 -29.35 -1.74 -14.75
C SER A 669 -28.73 -0.40 -15.12
N SER A 670 -27.86 -0.48 -16.13
CA SER A 670 -27.24 0.64 -16.83
C SER A 670 -27.69 0.65 -18.30
N LYS A 671 -27.14 1.59 -19.09
CA LYS A 671 -27.49 1.67 -20.51
C LYS A 671 -27.10 0.40 -21.27
N SER A 672 -26.04 -0.27 -20.84
CA SER A 672 -25.44 -1.40 -21.54
C SER A 672 -25.67 -2.75 -20.84
N GLN A 673 -26.00 -2.76 -19.54
CA GLN A 673 -26.06 -3.98 -18.75
C GLN A 673 -27.23 -4.02 -17.78
N ARG A 674 -27.65 -5.22 -17.43
CA ARG A 674 -28.49 -5.50 -16.27
C ARG A 674 -27.82 -6.52 -15.37
N VAL A 675 -28.11 -6.42 -14.09
CA VAL A 675 -27.68 -7.39 -13.11
C VAL A 675 -28.81 -7.70 -12.13
N SER A 676 -28.85 -8.95 -11.71
CA SER A 676 -29.78 -9.44 -10.71
C SER A 676 -29.12 -10.61 -10.00
N TYR A 677 -29.57 -10.90 -8.80
CA TYR A 677 -29.09 -12.04 -8.03
C TYR A 677 -30.28 -12.92 -7.63
N ASN A 678 -30.12 -14.24 -7.73
CA ASN A 678 -31.07 -15.22 -7.19
C ASN A 678 -30.33 -16.46 -6.68
N ASP A 679 -30.72 -16.96 -5.51
CA ASP A 679 -30.09 -18.09 -4.80
C ASP A 679 -28.59 -17.88 -4.54
N ASN A 680 -27.71 -18.45 -5.35
CA ASN A 680 -26.26 -18.20 -5.27
C ASN A 680 -25.69 -17.78 -6.63
N ASN A 681 -26.53 -17.15 -7.45
CA ASN A 681 -26.21 -16.88 -8.82
C ASN A 681 -26.41 -15.40 -9.13
N LEU A 682 -25.31 -14.77 -9.52
CA LEU A 682 -25.27 -13.45 -10.09
C LEU A 682 -25.54 -13.57 -11.59
N PHE A 683 -26.62 -12.97 -12.07
CA PHE A 683 -26.99 -12.94 -13.48
C PHE A 683 -26.63 -11.60 -14.07
N ILE A 684 -25.64 -11.58 -14.96
CA ILE A 684 -25.17 -10.38 -15.67
C ILE A 684 -25.62 -10.50 -17.11
N ASN A 685 -26.63 -9.73 -17.50
CA ASN A 685 -27.34 -9.88 -18.77
C ASN A 685 -27.92 -11.30 -18.95
N LYS A 686 -27.20 -12.16 -19.67
CA LYS A 686 -27.51 -13.58 -19.90
C LYS A 686 -26.48 -14.52 -19.28
N ASN A 687 -25.37 -13.99 -18.80
CA ASN A 687 -24.30 -14.77 -18.17
C ASN A 687 -24.68 -15.06 -16.73
N LYS A 688 -24.38 -16.28 -16.29
CA LYS A 688 -24.57 -16.75 -14.92
C LYS A 688 -23.20 -16.89 -14.28
N VAL A 689 -23.03 -16.31 -13.11
CA VAL A 689 -21.82 -16.39 -12.28
C VAL A 689 -22.24 -16.94 -10.93
N GLU A 690 -21.58 -18.01 -10.50
CA GLU A 690 -21.77 -18.57 -9.17
C GLU A 690 -21.06 -17.69 -8.14
N ILE A 691 -21.74 -17.39 -7.04
CA ILE A 691 -21.21 -16.63 -5.92
C ILE A 691 -21.35 -17.45 -4.62
N PRO A 692 -20.57 -17.14 -3.57
CA PRO A 692 -20.70 -17.83 -2.29
C PRO A 692 -22.12 -17.76 -1.71
N TYR A 693 -22.45 -18.68 -0.80
CA TYR A 693 -23.66 -18.55 0.02
C TYR A 693 -23.51 -17.33 0.92
N GLY A 694 -24.52 -16.47 0.96
CA GLY A 694 -24.47 -15.22 1.72
C GLY A 694 -25.82 -14.51 1.75
N SER A 695 -25.89 -13.40 2.49
CA SER A 695 -27.10 -12.58 2.56
C SER A 695 -26.90 -11.28 1.79
N TYR A 696 -27.26 -11.32 0.51
CA TYR A 696 -27.06 -10.20 -0.41
C TYR A 696 -28.31 -9.35 -0.57
N GLU A 697 -28.23 -8.09 -0.15
CA GLU A 697 -29.37 -7.15 -0.27
C GLU A 697 -29.18 -6.12 -1.38
N HIS A 698 -27.94 -5.64 -1.56
CA HIS A 698 -27.65 -4.50 -2.43
C HIS A 698 -26.74 -4.90 -3.59
N ILE A 699 -27.29 -4.83 -4.80
CA ILE A 699 -26.55 -4.96 -6.04
C ILE A 699 -26.57 -3.66 -6.81
N SER A 700 -25.39 -3.22 -7.28
CA SER A 700 -25.26 -1.95 -7.99
C SER A 700 -24.32 -2.06 -9.17
N ILE A 701 -24.66 -1.36 -10.25
CA ILE A 701 -23.80 -1.18 -11.43
C ILE A 701 -23.22 0.23 -11.42
N TYR A 702 -21.89 0.30 -11.52
CA TYR A 702 -21.17 1.56 -11.67
C TYR A 702 -20.50 1.61 -13.05
N GLU A 703 -21.11 2.37 -13.96
CA GLU A 703 -20.63 2.54 -15.33
C GLU A 703 -19.84 3.86 -15.48
N ASN A 704 -18.63 3.77 -16.04
CA ASN A 704 -17.84 4.92 -16.45
C ASN A 704 -17.22 4.68 -17.83
N LYS A 705 -17.70 5.41 -18.83
CA LYS A 705 -17.34 5.25 -20.25
C LYS A 705 -17.54 3.79 -20.70
N ASN A 706 -16.46 3.05 -20.94
CA ASN A 706 -16.46 1.67 -21.44
C ASN A 706 -16.18 0.64 -20.35
N LYS A 707 -16.03 1.06 -19.09
CA LYS A 707 -15.83 0.15 -17.94
C LYS A 707 -17.08 0.16 -17.07
N SER A 708 -17.45 -1.02 -16.60
CA SER A 708 -18.56 -1.23 -15.68
C SER A 708 -18.09 -2.14 -14.55
N PHE A 709 -18.46 -1.79 -13.33
CA PHE A 709 -18.22 -2.58 -12.12
C PHE A 709 -19.54 -2.96 -11.50
N ILE A 710 -19.64 -4.18 -11.00
CA ILE A 710 -20.81 -4.67 -10.29
C ILE A 710 -20.39 -4.86 -8.84
N SER A 711 -21.04 -4.16 -7.91
CA SER A 711 -20.84 -4.38 -6.48
C SER A 711 -21.91 -5.28 -5.92
N LEU A 712 -21.51 -6.15 -4.99
CA LEU A 712 -22.41 -6.98 -4.22
C LEU A 712 -21.96 -6.96 -2.75
N VAL A 713 -22.87 -6.66 -1.83
CA VAL A 713 -22.59 -6.60 -0.39
C VAL A 713 -23.21 -7.80 0.31
N ASP A 714 -22.38 -8.58 1.01
CA ASP A 714 -22.80 -9.64 1.91
C ASP A 714 -22.81 -9.11 3.34
N ASN A 715 -24.02 -8.85 3.84
CA ASN A 715 -24.19 -8.25 5.15
C ASN A 715 -23.86 -9.24 6.29
N ALA A 716 -24.00 -10.54 6.06
CA ALA A 716 -23.77 -11.57 7.09
C ALA A 716 -22.27 -11.75 7.36
N GLU A 717 -21.47 -11.68 6.29
CA GLU A 717 -20.03 -11.95 6.33
C GLU A 717 -19.16 -10.68 6.33
N ASN A 718 -19.77 -9.48 6.32
CA ASN A 718 -19.10 -8.19 6.18
C ASN A 718 -18.17 -8.13 4.97
N LYS A 719 -18.65 -8.59 3.80
CA LYS A 719 -17.85 -8.66 2.56
C LYS A 719 -18.47 -7.83 1.45
N VAL A 720 -17.66 -6.99 0.82
CA VAL A 720 -18.01 -6.28 -0.42
C VAL A 720 -17.24 -6.90 -1.58
N TYR A 721 -17.97 -7.45 -2.53
CA TYR A 721 -17.44 -8.02 -3.77
C TYR A 721 -17.55 -7.00 -4.91
N ILE A 722 -16.50 -6.90 -5.73
CA ILE A 722 -16.53 -6.15 -6.98
C ILE A 722 -16.22 -7.10 -8.13
N PHE A 723 -17.15 -7.19 -9.08
CA PHE A 723 -17.01 -7.98 -10.30
C PHE A 723 -16.76 -7.10 -11.53
N SER A 724 -16.04 -7.66 -12.50
CA SER A 724 -15.85 -7.10 -13.83
C SER A 724 -17.18 -7.04 -14.59
N GLN A 725 -17.20 -6.30 -15.69
CA GLN A 725 -18.32 -6.26 -16.64
C GLN A 725 -18.77 -7.66 -17.11
N LYS A 726 -17.85 -8.64 -17.13
CA LYS A 726 -18.10 -10.02 -17.57
C LYS A 726 -18.51 -10.95 -16.43
N GLY A 727 -18.28 -10.55 -15.17
CA GLY A 727 -18.58 -11.35 -14.00
C GLY A 727 -17.38 -11.96 -13.29
N ASP A 728 -16.16 -11.62 -13.70
CA ASP A 728 -14.95 -12.07 -13.01
C ASP A 728 -14.78 -11.30 -11.70
N LEU A 729 -14.56 -11.98 -10.58
CA LEU A 729 -14.22 -11.32 -9.33
C LEU A 729 -12.88 -10.60 -9.51
N LEU A 730 -12.83 -9.30 -9.19
CA LEU A 730 -11.60 -8.55 -9.32
C LEU A 730 -10.58 -8.99 -8.27
N ASN A 731 -9.30 -8.97 -8.64
CA ASN A 731 -8.21 -9.26 -7.71
C ASN A 731 -8.28 -8.34 -6.48
N GLY A 732 -7.96 -8.87 -5.30
CA GLY A 732 -8.06 -8.18 -4.01
C GLY A 732 -9.48 -8.04 -3.45
N PHE A 733 -10.52 -8.56 -4.11
CA PHE A 733 -11.88 -8.66 -3.57
C PHE A 733 -12.24 -10.11 -3.17
N PRO A 734 -13.17 -10.31 -2.21
CA PRO A 734 -13.90 -9.28 -1.47
C PRO A 734 -13.02 -8.52 -0.47
N VAL A 735 -13.42 -7.30 -0.15
CA VAL A 735 -12.86 -6.52 0.96
C VAL A 735 -13.87 -6.44 2.11
N TYR A 736 -13.40 -6.05 3.29
CA TYR A 736 -14.30 -5.85 4.42
C TYR A 736 -15.26 -4.67 4.18
N GLY A 737 -16.52 -4.84 4.54
CA GLY A 737 -17.53 -3.78 4.52
C GLY A 737 -18.95 -4.35 4.56
N ASN A 738 -19.91 -3.51 4.95
CA ASN A 738 -21.28 -3.92 5.19
C ASN A 738 -22.27 -2.83 4.73
N THR A 739 -23.55 -3.19 4.64
CA THR A 739 -24.74 -2.36 4.43
C THR A 739 -24.84 -1.72 3.05
N THR A 740 -23.81 -1.00 2.62
CA THR A 740 -23.80 -0.28 1.36
C THR A 740 -22.39 -0.21 0.77
N ALA A 741 -22.33 -0.06 -0.54
CA ALA A 741 -21.11 0.16 -1.28
C ALA A 741 -21.36 1.25 -2.32
N SER A 742 -20.37 2.08 -2.60
CA SER A 742 -20.38 3.00 -3.74
C SER A 742 -19.02 2.98 -4.43
N VAL A 743 -19.03 2.73 -5.75
CA VAL A 743 -17.82 2.73 -6.57
C VAL A 743 -17.78 3.93 -7.50
N LYS A 744 -16.65 4.62 -7.56
CA LYS A 744 -16.36 5.65 -8.56
C LYS A 744 -14.95 5.50 -9.12
N THR A 745 -14.71 6.12 -10.27
CA THR A 745 -13.40 6.06 -10.96
C THR A 745 -12.85 7.46 -11.14
N ALA A 746 -11.54 7.62 -10.97
CA ALA A 746 -10.80 8.87 -11.19
C ALA A 746 -9.44 8.57 -11.85
N GLY A 747 -9.31 8.95 -13.12
CA GLY A 747 -8.12 8.60 -13.91
C GLY A 747 -7.96 7.09 -14.04
N LYS A 748 -6.83 6.56 -13.57
CA LYS A 748 -6.55 5.11 -13.54
C LYS A 748 -7.05 4.41 -12.26
N TRP A 749 -7.45 5.16 -11.25
CA TRP A 749 -7.81 4.64 -9.94
C TRP A 749 -9.31 4.45 -9.80
N HIS A 750 -9.69 3.42 -9.06
CA HIS A 750 -11.03 3.11 -8.64
C HIS A 750 -11.13 3.29 -7.13
N TYR A 751 -12.29 3.76 -6.67
CA TYR A 751 -12.57 4.07 -5.27
C TYR A 751 -13.84 3.35 -4.88
N LEU A 752 -13.81 2.64 -3.76
CA LEU A 752 -14.96 2.00 -3.14
C LEU A 752 -15.11 2.60 -1.74
N VAL A 753 -16.30 3.10 -1.41
CA VAL A 753 -16.64 3.47 -0.05
C VAL A 753 -17.73 2.54 0.47
N THR A 754 -17.61 2.12 1.72
CA THR A 754 -18.54 1.22 2.43
C THR A 754 -18.51 1.52 3.94
N LEU A 755 -19.28 0.77 4.73
CA LEU A 755 -19.41 0.96 6.17
C LEU A 755 -18.92 -0.26 6.95
N ASP A 756 -18.47 -0.01 8.18
CA ASP A 756 -18.24 -0.97 9.25
C ASP A 756 -18.99 -0.48 10.49
N GLY A 757 -20.26 -0.86 10.62
CA GLY A 757 -21.18 -0.17 11.53
C GLY A 757 -21.30 1.31 11.15
N ASP A 758 -20.86 2.20 12.05
CA ASP A 758 -20.84 3.65 11.86
C ASP A 758 -19.48 4.20 11.38
N ASP A 759 -18.51 3.32 11.14
CA ASP A 759 -17.22 3.69 10.59
C ASP A 759 -17.26 3.67 9.05
N ILE A 760 -16.61 4.66 8.44
CA ILE A 760 -16.51 4.76 6.98
C ILE A 760 -15.19 4.15 6.54
N LEU A 761 -15.27 3.20 5.59
CA LEU A 761 -14.11 2.60 4.97
C LEU A 761 -13.97 3.09 3.52
N LEU A 762 -12.77 3.56 3.15
CA LEU A 762 -12.44 3.95 1.79
C LEU A 762 -11.30 3.09 1.23
N TYR A 763 -11.62 2.34 0.19
CA TYR A 763 -10.71 1.49 -0.55
C TYR A 763 -10.33 2.12 -1.88
N LYS A 764 -9.11 1.82 -2.33
CA LYS A 764 -8.56 2.28 -3.60
C LYS A 764 -7.80 1.16 -4.30
N TRP A 765 -8.00 1.02 -5.61
CA TRP A 765 -7.27 0.07 -6.47
C TRP A 765 -7.04 0.61 -7.88
#